data_AF-A0A0J6Y670-F1
#
_entry.id   AF-A0A0J6Y670-F1
#
_cell.length_a   1.000
_cell.length_b   1.000
_cell.length_c   1.000
_cell.angle_alpha   90.00
_cell.angle_beta   90.00
_cell.angle_gamma   90.00
#
_symmetry.space_group_name_H-M   'P 1'
#
loop_
_entity.id
_entity.type
_entity.pdbx_description
1 polymer ?
#
loop_
_entity_poly.entity_id
_entity_poly.type
_entity_poly.pdbx_seq_one_letter_code
_entity_poly.pdbx_strand_id
1 'polypeptide(L)'
;MSAASYVGRVGGLAIALGVGTAILTGQGVAYADDTDTSAPSSVDAGSPASSTRDDTVTLDRQPLGKHRTTDRTSLADTVKNIVDRVAAEREKRAADRADSEADAEADAPAARPSDRRKHRESADEQESAPAQQDSSASTEAADTSAAAPSVERARGLAWLKSPRVVAGREAEAAPKTVTSLWTPPGALVTDDTQVSAPAAPRTTVVGGLLAALNRVLDPDSSNNGSAPIGGSLSDLVLLAGARREAAQVQTLAIPPYSVDVAAGVIVGCTVSGPACTTPDGSVYTLKDGPSKGGKLTLDATTGAFRFLPFADENTSNGPSGIETFSVLVAQNTKFTDAITGLPIIGGTLITPIVQALQQANVLSGLLGTAELQNIEVNIDDLRGVTDTPVAYTTFVTSWDGTQISTNFFPAIDTNFPDIDGNPGFETIFNGPGLAQAGATDPADPFVSSFRSLGYNVVTWDPRGEFASGGVLQLDSPQYEGQDVSELISWVATQNGVELDKANDPTMGMVGVSYGGGIQWVTAAGDNRVDAIAPGWSWNTLPDSLYPHNAFRTTYSAILLLGLVETRARINPQIYGGILTGATLGVLTPSQIQLLQNSGPGQTVRGISAPTLIFQGTVDVLFPLHQSIVNLGYLADNPNVKLIWFCGGHGTCLPGQGNGTADSVWTLTESVKWMQTYVKDLIPADPNAFEWTDQNGDRWTSTVRPTADDFYDAISKVPSTTWNIGKTLPIIPIIGGSGPGPLAPAPYSYGNGSEATNAVTIKLNNPASGEANVVGAPHVVIDYSGLGTSRHIYAQVLDKSTGLVVGNIVSPVPVTLNGRDQQVEIDLEDIAYTMTPASDLELQIFTTATPFLNLTQFGFVNIKSVEVSLPTTSQGTNQGPNPLPMAV
;
A
#
# COMPACT_ATOMS: atom_id res chain seq x y z
N MET A 1 19.75 25.29 -4.03
CA MET A 1 19.09 25.00 -5.32
C MET A 1 19.24 23.52 -5.61
N SER A 2 18.16 22.77 -5.84
CA SER A 2 18.23 21.32 -6.11
C SER A 2 17.06 20.74 -6.91
N ALA A 3 15.91 21.43 -7.02
CA ALA A 3 14.70 20.87 -7.66
C ALA A 3 14.88 20.36 -9.11
N ALA A 4 15.79 20.97 -9.88
CA ALA A 4 15.99 20.64 -11.29
C ALA A 4 16.47 19.19 -11.55
N SER A 5 17.20 18.56 -10.61
CA SER A 5 17.65 17.17 -10.75
C SER A 5 16.54 16.14 -10.47
N TYR A 6 15.45 16.55 -9.82
CA TYR A 6 14.30 15.69 -9.51
C TYR A 6 13.25 15.72 -10.62
N VAL A 7 12.93 16.88 -11.19
CA VAL A 7 11.94 17.00 -12.29
C VAL A 7 12.32 16.13 -13.50
N GLY A 8 13.60 16.09 -13.87
CA GLY A 8 14.09 15.21 -14.95
C GLY A 8 13.98 13.71 -14.63
N ARG A 9 14.05 13.32 -13.35
CA ARG A 9 13.87 11.92 -12.91
C ARG A 9 12.39 11.53 -12.90
N VAL A 10 11.52 12.39 -12.38
CA VAL A 10 10.06 12.16 -12.36
C VAL A 10 9.50 12.05 -13.78
N GLY A 11 9.89 12.96 -14.69
CA GLY A 11 9.46 12.91 -16.10
C GLY A 11 9.95 11.65 -16.83
N GLY A 12 11.19 11.21 -16.59
CA GLY A 12 11.71 9.96 -17.13
C GLY A 12 11.00 8.72 -16.57
N LEU A 13 10.70 8.72 -15.27
CA LEU A 13 10.02 7.60 -14.60
C LEU A 13 8.55 7.47 -15.03
N ALA A 14 7.81 8.59 -15.17
CA ALA A 14 6.43 8.56 -15.65
C ALA A 14 6.29 8.03 -17.08
N ILE A 15 7.29 8.26 -17.94
CA ILE A 15 7.35 7.69 -19.29
C ILE A 15 7.74 6.20 -19.24
N ALA A 16 8.66 5.80 -18.36
CA ALA A 16 9.05 4.39 -18.17
C ALA A 16 7.95 3.53 -17.53
N LEU A 17 7.09 4.12 -16.68
CA LEU A 17 5.95 3.48 -16.04
C LEU A 17 4.64 3.54 -16.87
N GLY A 18 4.69 3.96 -18.14
CA GLY A 18 3.54 3.93 -19.05
C GLY A 18 2.43 4.95 -18.79
N VAL A 19 2.61 5.90 -17.86
CA VAL A 19 1.61 6.93 -17.52
C VAL A 19 1.33 7.85 -18.72
N GLY A 20 2.31 8.02 -19.62
CA GLY A 20 2.21 8.89 -20.80
C GLY A 20 1.25 8.45 -21.91
N THR A 21 0.69 7.24 -21.89
CA THR A 21 -0.19 6.74 -22.98
C THR A 21 -1.68 7.05 -22.83
N ALA A 22 -2.13 7.60 -21.69
CA ALA A 22 -3.55 7.74 -21.34
C ALA A 22 -4.37 8.80 -22.14
N ILE A 23 -3.76 9.52 -23.10
CA ILE A 23 -4.39 10.65 -23.80
C ILE A 23 -5.12 10.25 -25.10
N LEU A 24 -4.94 9.02 -25.60
CA LEU A 24 -5.41 8.61 -26.95
C LEU A 24 -6.64 7.67 -27.00
N THR A 25 -7.34 7.45 -25.88
CA THR A 25 -8.56 6.61 -25.84
C THR A 25 -9.76 7.34 -25.24
N GLY A 26 -10.02 8.57 -25.68
CA GLY A 26 -11.22 9.31 -25.32
C GLY A 26 -12.47 8.79 -26.03
N GLN A 27 -13.33 8.05 -25.32
CA GLN A 27 -14.71 7.80 -25.76
C GLN A 27 -15.53 9.09 -25.56
N GLY A 28 -16.03 9.65 -26.67
CA GLY A 28 -16.75 10.92 -26.65
C GLY A 28 -18.20 10.76 -26.17
N VAL A 29 -18.44 10.95 -24.87
CA VAL A 29 -19.80 11.05 -24.32
C VAL A 29 -20.37 12.44 -24.63
N ALA A 30 -21.05 12.57 -25.77
CA ALA A 30 -21.77 13.78 -26.13
C ALA A 30 -23.10 13.85 -25.38
N TYR A 31 -23.21 14.79 -24.43
CA TYR A 31 -24.50 15.16 -23.83
C TYR A 31 -25.22 16.11 -24.79
N ALA A 32 -26.40 15.70 -25.28
CA ALA A 32 -27.24 16.52 -26.14
C ALA A 32 -28.29 17.26 -25.31
N ASP A 33 -28.65 18.47 -25.75
CA ASP A 33 -29.80 19.22 -25.25
C ASP A 33 -30.57 19.75 -26.48
N ASP A 34 -31.88 19.53 -26.51
CA ASP A 34 -32.71 19.72 -27.70
C ASP A 34 -33.39 21.10 -27.71
N THR A 35 -33.28 21.84 -28.82
CA THR A 35 -34.26 22.89 -29.18
C THR A 35 -34.36 23.08 -30.70
N ASP A 36 -35.60 23.23 -31.19
CA ASP A 36 -35.95 23.30 -32.60
C ASP A 36 -35.37 24.51 -33.37
N THR A 37 -35.06 24.34 -34.67
CA THR A 37 -35.98 24.80 -35.76
C THR A 37 -35.52 24.54 -37.20
N SER A 38 -36.39 23.88 -37.97
CA SER A 38 -36.76 24.12 -39.40
C SER A 38 -35.71 24.35 -40.52
N ALA A 39 -35.77 23.48 -41.54
CA ALA A 39 -35.15 23.61 -42.88
C ALA A 39 -35.84 24.68 -43.78
N PRO A 40 -35.41 25.04 -45.02
CA PRO A 40 -34.86 24.22 -46.12
C PRO A 40 -33.54 24.81 -46.75
N SER A 41 -32.93 24.37 -47.87
CA SER A 41 -33.37 23.60 -49.07
C SER A 41 -32.21 22.86 -49.80
N SER A 42 -32.54 22.14 -50.87
CA SER A 42 -31.72 21.52 -51.93
C SER A 42 -30.70 22.45 -52.64
N VAL A 43 -29.75 22.01 -53.50
CA VAL A 43 -29.71 20.87 -54.46
C VAL A 43 -28.26 20.39 -54.79
N ASP A 44 -28.15 19.20 -55.41
CA ASP A 44 -27.26 18.74 -56.51
C ASP A 44 -26.03 19.58 -56.97
N ALA A 45 -24.94 19.00 -57.52
CA ALA A 45 -24.43 17.62 -57.62
C ALA A 45 -23.02 17.66 -58.29
N GLY A 46 -22.27 16.54 -58.29
CA GLY A 46 -21.17 16.35 -59.26
C GLY A 46 -19.87 15.74 -58.75
N SER A 47 -19.43 14.66 -59.42
CA SER A 47 -18.12 13.99 -59.34
C SER A 47 -18.01 13.05 -60.57
N PRO A 48 -16.84 12.50 -60.98
CA PRO A 48 -15.50 12.56 -60.36
C PRO A 48 -14.33 12.87 -61.35
N ALA A 49 -13.09 12.64 -60.86
CA ALA A 49 -11.96 12.00 -61.59
C ALA A 49 -10.79 12.81 -62.23
N SER A 50 -9.64 12.70 -61.54
CA SER A 50 -8.34 12.22 -62.06
C SER A 50 -7.27 13.14 -62.68
N SER A 51 -6.05 13.06 -62.11
CA SER A 51 -4.71 13.11 -62.75
C SER A 51 -4.19 14.43 -63.37
N THR A 52 -2.89 14.72 -63.49
CA THR A 52 -1.67 14.43 -62.67
C THR A 52 -0.51 15.29 -63.21
N ARG A 53 0.26 15.95 -62.32
CA ARG A 53 1.63 16.51 -62.56
C ARG A 53 1.79 17.64 -63.61
N ASP A 54 2.83 18.47 -63.65
CA ASP A 54 3.78 19.12 -62.69
C ASP A 54 4.30 20.38 -63.49
N ASP A 55 5.30 21.23 -63.20
CA ASP A 55 6.37 21.34 -62.17
C ASP A 55 6.89 22.81 -62.07
N THR A 56 7.63 23.12 -61.00
CA THR A 56 8.61 24.24 -60.81
C THR A 56 8.30 25.71 -61.18
N VAL A 57 8.63 26.60 -60.22
CA VAL A 57 9.48 27.79 -60.46
C VAL A 57 10.60 27.79 -59.41
N THR A 58 11.80 28.26 -59.76
CA THR A 58 13.05 28.09 -58.98
C THR A 58 13.91 29.36 -58.92
N LEU A 59 15.10 29.27 -58.31
CA LEU A 59 16.23 30.22 -58.28
C LEU A 59 16.13 31.36 -57.23
N ASP A 60 17.21 31.81 -56.56
CA ASP A 60 18.60 31.31 -56.57
C ASP A 60 19.41 31.70 -55.31
N ARG A 61 20.45 30.90 -54.98
CA ARG A 61 21.85 31.36 -54.78
C ARG A 61 22.81 30.27 -54.25
N GLN A 62 24.03 30.33 -54.75
CA GLN A 62 25.20 29.49 -54.49
C GLN A 62 26.47 30.40 -54.45
N PRO A 63 27.70 29.88 -54.22
CA PRO A 63 28.13 28.71 -53.44
C PRO A 63 29.34 29.02 -52.52
N LEU A 64 29.78 28.04 -51.71
CA LEU A 64 31.20 27.63 -51.56
C LEU A 64 31.29 26.36 -50.67
N GLY A 65 32.22 25.45 -50.98
CA GLY A 65 32.49 24.23 -50.19
C GLY A 65 33.68 24.40 -49.23
N LYS A 66 34.10 23.39 -48.44
CA LYS A 66 33.72 21.97 -48.39
C LYS A 66 33.89 21.44 -46.96
N HIS A 67 33.04 20.52 -46.50
CA HIS A 67 33.42 19.13 -46.15
C HIS A 67 32.16 18.33 -45.78
N ARG A 68 32.20 17.01 -45.98
CA ARG A 68 31.03 16.12 -45.79
C ARG A 68 31.47 14.79 -45.18
N THR A 69 30.98 14.51 -43.98
CA THR A 69 30.86 13.16 -43.41
C THR A 69 29.49 13.09 -42.73
N THR A 70 28.53 12.49 -43.43
CA THR A 70 27.23 12.12 -42.88
C THR A 70 27.36 10.75 -42.25
N ASP A 71 26.97 10.59 -41.00
CA ASP A 71 26.44 9.30 -40.50
C ASP A 71 25.51 9.54 -39.29
N ARG A 72 24.46 8.72 -39.22
CA ARG A 72 23.62 8.58 -38.02
C ARG A 72 23.81 7.14 -37.53
N THR A 73 24.66 6.95 -36.52
CA THR A 73 24.80 5.67 -35.82
C THR A 73 23.45 5.19 -35.29
N SER A 74 23.10 3.94 -35.55
CA SER A 74 21.87 3.34 -35.06
C SER A 74 21.98 2.95 -33.58
N LEU A 75 20.85 2.57 -32.97
CA LEU A 75 20.83 1.98 -31.63
C LEU A 75 21.64 0.67 -31.59
N ALA A 76 21.61 -0.13 -32.66
CA ALA A 76 22.38 -1.36 -32.75
C ALA A 76 23.90 -1.09 -32.76
N ASP A 77 24.35 -0.05 -33.47
CA ASP A 77 25.76 0.36 -33.46
C ASP A 77 26.19 0.85 -32.07
N THR A 78 25.30 1.56 -31.37
CA THR A 78 25.55 2.03 -30.00
C THR A 78 25.68 0.85 -29.02
N VAL A 79 24.77 -0.12 -29.07
CA VAL A 79 24.82 -1.34 -28.26
C VAL A 79 26.06 -2.17 -28.58
N LYS A 80 26.40 -2.36 -29.86
CA LYS A 80 27.62 -3.08 -30.26
C LYS A 80 28.87 -2.39 -29.73
N ASN A 81 28.98 -1.07 -29.87
CA ASN A 81 30.09 -0.28 -29.32
C ASN A 81 30.14 -0.27 -27.77
N ILE A 82 29.14 -0.78 -27.05
CA ILE A 82 29.19 -1.02 -25.61
C ILE A 82 29.69 -2.45 -25.34
N VAL A 83 29.16 -3.45 -26.03
CA VAL A 83 29.60 -4.85 -25.93
C VAL A 83 31.08 -5.01 -26.30
N ASP A 84 31.52 -4.42 -27.41
CA ASP A 84 32.91 -4.45 -27.88
C ASP A 84 33.87 -3.80 -26.85
N ARG A 85 33.41 -2.79 -26.09
CA ARG A 85 34.19 -2.19 -24.98
C ARG A 85 34.23 -3.06 -23.72
N VAL A 86 33.12 -3.70 -23.36
CA VAL A 86 33.06 -4.64 -22.21
C VAL A 86 33.90 -5.89 -22.48
N ALA A 87 34.00 -6.33 -23.74
CA ALA A 87 34.94 -7.37 -24.15
C ALA A 87 36.40 -6.91 -23.96
N ALA A 88 36.78 -5.74 -24.49
CA ALA A 88 38.13 -5.19 -24.35
C ALA A 88 38.54 -4.97 -22.88
N GLU A 89 37.63 -4.51 -22.00
CA GLU A 89 37.91 -4.42 -20.56
C GLU A 89 38.10 -5.79 -19.89
N ARG A 90 37.40 -6.84 -20.35
CA ARG A 90 37.59 -8.21 -19.84
C ARG A 90 38.93 -8.79 -20.28
N GLU A 91 39.34 -8.59 -21.52
CA GLU A 91 40.66 -9.00 -22.01
C GLU A 91 41.77 -8.27 -21.25
N LYS A 92 41.63 -6.95 -21.04
CA LYS A 92 42.61 -6.19 -20.24
C LYS A 92 42.71 -6.72 -18.80
N ARG A 93 41.58 -6.93 -18.11
CA ARG A 93 41.57 -7.49 -16.75
C ARG A 93 42.05 -8.95 -16.66
N ALA A 94 42.13 -9.67 -17.78
CA ALA A 94 42.75 -10.98 -17.84
C ALA A 94 44.28 -10.87 -17.96
N ALA A 95 44.80 -9.91 -18.76
CA ALA A 95 46.22 -9.59 -18.82
C ALA A 95 46.74 -9.06 -17.47
N ASP A 96 46.06 -8.07 -16.88
CA ASP A 96 46.40 -7.48 -15.57
C ASP A 96 46.41 -8.53 -14.42
N ARG A 97 45.74 -9.68 -14.61
CA ARG A 97 45.77 -10.83 -13.69
C ARG A 97 46.94 -11.79 -13.92
N ALA A 98 47.30 -12.07 -15.17
CA ALA A 98 48.43 -12.93 -15.49
C ALA A 98 49.75 -12.35 -14.94
N ASP A 99 49.91 -11.01 -15.01
CA ASP A 99 51.08 -10.33 -14.46
C ASP A 99 51.10 -10.34 -12.91
N SER A 100 49.95 -10.39 -12.23
CA SER A 100 49.86 -10.36 -10.76
C SER A 100 49.85 -11.74 -10.09
N GLU A 101 49.55 -12.82 -10.82
CA GLU A 101 49.78 -14.19 -10.33
C GLU A 101 51.28 -14.57 -10.34
N ALA A 102 52.12 -13.88 -11.12
CA ALA A 102 53.58 -14.10 -11.16
C ALA A 102 54.33 -13.57 -9.92
N ASP A 103 53.87 -12.47 -9.32
CA ASP A 103 54.48 -11.88 -8.12
C ASP A 103 54.04 -12.57 -6.81
N ALA A 104 52.98 -13.38 -6.84
CA ALA A 104 52.33 -13.94 -5.66
C ALA A 104 52.97 -15.23 -5.10
N GLU A 105 53.91 -15.86 -5.82
CA GLU A 105 54.54 -17.12 -5.41
C GLU A 105 55.70 -16.93 -4.40
N ALA A 106 55.92 -15.71 -3.91
CA ALA A 106 57.17 -15.30 -3.25
C ALA A 106 57.21 -15.38 -1.70
N ASP A 107 56.09 -15.31 -0.96
CA ASP A 107 56.13 -15.18 0.51
C ASP A 107 54.88 -15.73 1.26
N ALA A 108 55.06 -16.65 2.20
CA ALA A 108 53.98 -17.21 3.05
C ALA A 108 54.47 -18.02 4.28
N PRO A 109 53.95 -17.78 5.51
CA PRO A 109 54.23 -18.65 6.67
C PRO A 109 53.05 -19.03 7.60
N ALA A 110 52.82 -20.35 7.74
CA ALA A 110 52.39 -21.12 8.95
C ALA A 110 51.07 -20.83 9.74
N ALA A 111 50.62 -21.82 10.53
CA ALA A 111 49.35 -21.83 11.31
C ALA A 111 49.39 -22.83 12.53
N ARG A 112 48.35 -22.86 13.40
CA ARG A 112 47.82 -23.93 14.34
C ARG A 112 47.18 -23.35 15.68
N PRO A 113 46.61 -24.11 16.68
CA PRO A 113 45.15 -24.40 16.77
C PRO A 113 44.53 -24.50 18.22
N SER A 114 43.38 -25.24 18.37
CA SER A 114 42.79 -25.89 19.60
C SER A 114 41.75 -25.09 20.45
N ASP A 115 40.83 -25.66 21.27
CA ASP A 115 40.51 -27.07 21.67
C ASP A 115 39.00 -27.31 22.12
N ARG A 116 38.70 -28.55 22.61
CA ARG A 116 37.50 -29.21 23.25
C ARG A 116 36.44 -28.39 24.04
N ARG A 117 35.14 -28.79 24.27
CA ARG A 117 34.31 -30.05 24.25
C ARG A 117 34.05 -30.76 25.62
N LYS A 118 32.82 -30.72 26.20
CA LYS A 118 32.05 -31.88 26.82
C LYS A 118 30.72 -31.55 27.60
N HIS A 119 29.89 -32.59 27.77
CA HIS A 119 28.63 -32.71 28.58
C HIS A 119 28.85 -33.22 30.03
N ARG A 120 27.81 -33.17 30.89
CA ARG A 120 27.56 -34.11 32.01
C ARG A 120 26.06 -34.17 32.46
N GLU A 121 25.62 -35.29 33.03
CA GLU A 121 24.27 -35.58 33.57
C GLU A 121 24.20 -35.66 35.12
N SER A 122 22.96 -35.66 35.68
CA SER A 122 22.46 -36.21 36.97
C SER A 122 21.02 -35.72 37.21
N ALA A 123 20.12 -36.28 38.04
CA ALA A 123 19.97 -37.61 38.69
C ALA A 123 18.64 -37.64 39.50
N ASP A 124 17.86 -38.72 39.69
CA ASP A 124 17.74 -40.00 38.95
C ASP A 124 16.24 -40.26 38.59
N GLU A 125 15.35 -41.16 39.10
CA GLU A 125 15.38 -42.29 40.07
C GLU A 125 14.62 -43.55 39.52
N GLN A 126 13.41 -43.91 40.01
CA GLN A 126 12.77 -45.27 39.89
C GLN A 126 11.20 -45.21 39.82
N GLU A 127 10.40 -46.26 39.54
CA GLU A 127 10.61 -47.72 39.66
C GLU A 127 9.70 -48.60 38.73
N SER A 128 10.17 -49.82 38.44
CA SER A 128 9.41 -51.05 38.09
C SER A 128 8.87 -51.30 36.66
N ALA A 129 8.92 -52.58 36.27
CA ALA A 129 8.33 -53.20 35.08
C ALA A 129 7.95 -54.68 35.44
N PRO A 130 7.24 -55.46 34.60
CA PRO A 130 7.92 -56.15 33.50
C PRO A 130 7.09 -56.29 32.20
N ALA A 131 7.74 -56.80 31.15
CA ALA A 131 7.13 -57.05 29.83
C ALA A 131 6.53 -58.47 29.71
N GLN A 132 5.73 -58.68 28.65
CA GLN A 132 5.41 -60.02 28.14
C GLN A 132 5.36 -60.02 26.60
N GLN A 133 5.91 -61.07 25.97
CA GLN A 133 5.87 -61.32 24.53
C GLN A 133 5.04 -62.57 24.25
N ASP A 134 4.22 -62.54 23.21
CA ASP A 134 3.94 -63.66 22.28
C ASP A 134 3.14 -63.07 21.10
N SER A 135 3.33 -63.34 19.80
CA SER A 135 3.96 -64.39 18.96
C SER A 135 2.94 -65.27 18.22
N SER A 136 3.30 -65.73 17.01
CA SER A 136 2.49 -66.52 16.05
C SER A 136 1.29 -65.78 15.39
N ALA A 137 0.87 -66.08 14.15
CA ALA A 137 1.54 -66.75 13.03
C ALA A 137 0.88 -66.35 11.69
N SER A 138 1.61 -66.54 10.59
CA SER A 138 1.19 -66.24 9.20
C SER A 138 0.35 -67.34 8.55
N THR A 139 -0.48 -66.99 7.56
CA THR A 139 -0.98 -67.94 6.55
C THR A 139 -1.21 -67.21 5.22
N GLU A 140 -0.55 -67.67 4.15
CA GLU A 140 -0.82 -67.25 2.77
C GLU A 140 -1.88 -68.16 2.13
N ALA A 141 -2.72 -67.63 1.22
CA ALA A 141 -3.09 -68.29 -0.05
C ALA A 141 -4.09 -67.46 -0.90
N ALA A 142 -4.14 -67.82 -2.19
CA ALA A 142 -5.24 -67.58 -3.15
C ALA A 142 -5.43 -66.15 -3.70
N ASP A 143 -4.66 -65.84 -4.74
CA ASP A 143 -4.99 -64.82 -5.75
C ASP A 143 -6.06 -65.34 -6.73
N THR A 144 -7.16 -64.60 -6.90
CA THR A 144 -8.10 -64.76 -8.03
C THR A 144 -8.72 -63.42 -8.41
N SER A 145 -8.42 -62.94 -9.62
CA SER A 145 -8.94 -61.67 -10.14
C SER A 145 -10.41 -61.72 -10.55
N ALA A 146 -11.22 -60.79 -10.04
CA ALA A 146 -12.49 -60.40 -10.66
C ALA A 146 -12.56 -58.86 -10.70
N ALA A 147 -12.68 -58.28 -11.90
CA ALA A 147 -12.59 -56.84 -12.08
C ALA A 147 -13.89 -56.13 -11.65
N ALA A 148 -13.87 -55.51 -10.48
CA ALA A 148 -14.75 -54.37 -10.18
C ALA A 148 -14.18 -53.10 -10.84
N PRO A 149 -15.02 -52.13 -11.26
CA PRO A 149 -14.52 -50.85 -11.73
C PRO A 149 -13.79 -50.13 -10.60
N SER A 150 -12.50 -49.83 -10.80
CA SER A 150 -11.77 -48.94 -9.92
C SER A 150 -12.37 -47.54 -10.02
N VAL A 151 -13.12 -47.13 -9.01
CA VAL A 151 -13.36 -45.70 -8.76
C VAL A 151 -11.99 -45.09 -8.52
N GLU A 152 -11.45 -44.36 -9.50
CA GLU A 152 -10.13 -43.76 -9.39
C GLU A 152 -10.18 -42.74 -8.25
N ARG A 153 -9.50 -43.08 -7.15
CA ARG A 153 -9.40 -42.24 -5.97
C ARG A 153 -8.69 -40.96 -6.41
N ALA A 154 -9.41 -39.84 -6.41
CA ALA A 154 -8.96 -38.61 -7.05
C ALA A 154 -7.53 -38.25 -6.62
N ARG A 155 -6.64 -38.02 -7.59
CA ARG A 155 -5.22 -37.73 -7.34
C ARG A 155 -5.02 -36.46 -6.51
N GLY A 156 -6.02 -35.57 -6.50
CA GLY A 156 -6.12 -34.42 -5.61
C GLY A 156 -6.02 -34.75 -4.10
N LEU A 157 -6.15 -35.99 -3.63
CA LEU A 157 -5.82 -36.32 -2.23
C LEU A 157 -4.30 -36.26 -1.93
N ALA A 158 -3.45 -36.01 -2.92
CA ALA A 158 -2.07 -35.58 -2.71
C ALA A 158 -1.95 -34.11 -2.21
N TRP A 159 -3.00 -33.29 -2.35
CA TRP A 159 -3.01 -31.86 -1.98
C TRP A 159 -2.98 -31.61 -0.47
N LEU A 160 -3.38 -32.58 0.36
CA LEU A 160 -3.06 -32.60 1.81
C LEU A 160 -1.55 -32.66 2.09
N LYS A 161 -0.74 -32.93 1.06
CA LYS A 161 0.73 -32.81 1.04
C LYS A 161 1.21 -31.77 0.04
N SER A 162 0.41 -30.73 -0.24
CA SER A 162 0.87 -29.61 -1.08
C SER A 162 2.16 -29.03 -0.47
N PRO A 163 3.18 -28.69 -1.29
CA PRO A 163 4.40 -28.11 -0.76
C PRO A 163 4.18 -26.82 0.04
N ARG A 164 3.05 -26.13 -0.17
CA ARG A 164 2.67 -24.89 0.52
C ARG A 164 2.21 -25.14 1.96
N VAL A 165 1.40 -26.17 2.21
CA VAL A 165 1.00 -26.55 3.59
C VAL A 165 2.15 -27.27 4.31
N VAL A 166 2.92 -28.11 3.59
CA VAL A 166 4.07 -28.83 4.16
C VAL A 166 5.23 -27.90 4.52
N ALA A 167 5.47 -26.80 3.79
CA ALA A 167 6.43 -25.75 4.19
C ALA A 167 6.09 -25.08 5.54
N GLY A 168 4.83 -25.17 5.98
CA GLY A 168 4.43 -24.82 7.34
C GLY A 168 5.06 -25.74 8.40
N ARG A 169 5.11 -27.05 8.13
CA ARG A 169 5.32 -28.13 9.12
C ARG A 169 6.68 -28.84 9.05
N GLU A 170 7.35 -28.92 7.90
CA GLU A 170 8.61 -29.67 7.74
C GLU A 170 9.78 -28.81 7.23
N ALA A 171 10.96 -29.03 7.81
CA ALA A 171 12.22 -28.40 7.38
C ALA A 171 13.32 -29.46 7.24
N GLU A 172 13.94 -29.54 6.05
CA GLU A 172 15.19 -30.28 5.85
C GLU A 172 16.30 -29.34 5.32
N ALA A 173 17.55 -29.67 5.63
CA ALA A 173 18.65 -28.71 5.64
C ALA A 173 19.12 -28.27 4.23
N ALA A 174 19.08 -26.95 3.99
CA ALA A 174 19.66 -26.35 2.79
C ALA A 174 21.17 -26.63 2.65
N PRO A 175 21.68 -26.94 1.44
CA PRO A 175 23.10 -27.20 1.23
C PRO A 175 23.94 -25.94 1.43
N LYS A 176 24.83 -25.98 2.42
CA LYS A 176 25.70 -24.86 2.80
C LYS A 176 26.62 -24.43 1.66
N THR A 177 26.39 -23.24 1.11
CA THR A 177 27.38 -22.52 0.30
C THR A 177 27.91 -21.34 1.11
N VAL A 178 29.22 -21.34 1.39
CA VAL A 178 29.88 -20.31 2.21
C VAL A 178 30.65 -19.34 1.33
N THR A 179 30.39 -18.04 1.49
CA THR A 179 31.28 -16.96 1.03
C THR A 179 31.47 -15.95 2.15
N SER A 180 32.71 -15.50 2.36
CA SER A 180 33.13 -14.77 3.56
C SER A 180 32.78 -13.27 3.55
N LEU A 181 32.55 -12.71 4.74
CA LEU A 181 32.49 -11.27 5.00
C LEU A 181 33.89 -10.62 4.98
N TRP A 182 33.97 -9.37 4.52
CA TRP A 182 34.64 -8.22 5.18
C TRP A 182 34.29 -6.93 4.38
N THR A 183 33.80 -5.80 4.89
CA THR A 183 34.16 -4.89 6.02
C THR A 183 35.26 -3.87 5.65
N PRO A 184 35.06 -2.53 5.83
CA PRO A 184 35.87 -1.48 5.18
C PRO A 184 36.85 -0.72 6.09
N PRO A 185 37.75 0.08 5.48
CA PRO A 185 37.87 1.53 5.79
C PRO A 185 37.98 2.38 4.49
N GLY A 186 38.00 3.71 4.50
CA GLY A 186 37.91 4.74 5.55
C GLY A 186 38.28 6.12 4.98
N ALA A 187 37.68 7.20 5.50
CA ALA A 187 37.69 8.57 4.95
C ALA A 187 39.06 9.21 4.61
N LEU A 188 39.06 10.23 3.74
CA LEU A 188 39.71 11.54 3.99
C LEU A 188 39.28 12.65 3.01
N VAL A 189 39.69 13.89 3.31
CA VAL A 189 39.19 15.20 2.81
C VAL A 189 40.31 15.95 2.05
N THR A 190 39.98 16.80 1.05
CA THR A 190 40.43 18.23 0.90
C THR A 190 40.15 18.87 -0.49
N ASP A 191 39.52 20.04 -0.45
CA ASP A 191 39.82 21.34 -1.12
C ASP A 191 39.89 21.53 -2.66
N ASP A 192 38.99 22.42 -3.10
CA ASP A 192 39.17 23.62 -3.95
C ASP A 192 40.07 23.66 -5.20
N THR A 193 39.46 24.15 -6.30
CA THR A 193 39.97 25.35 -6.99
C THR A 193 38.90 26.02 -7.86
N GLN A 194 38.80 27.36 -7.83
CA GLN A 194 37.87 28.15 -8.66
C GLN A 194 38.48 28.55 -10.02
N VAL A 195 37.70 28.52 -11.10
CA VAL A 195 37.78 29.48 -12.23
C VAL A 195 36.37 29.77 -12.76
N SER A 196 36.13 31.00 -13.24
CA SER A 196 34.81 31.56 -13.59
C SER A 196 34.22 31.12 -14.94
N ALA A 197 32.91 31.38 -15.12
CA ALA A 197 32.11 31.01 -16.30
C ALA A 197 31.95 32.12 -17.36
N PRO A 198 31.47 31.77 -18.58
CA PRO A 198 30.61 32.62 -19.40
C PRO A 198 29.12 32.20 -19.30
N ALA A 199 28.19 33.12 -19.58
CA ALA A 199 26.76 32.94 -19.30
C ALA A 199 25.90 32.61 -20.55
N ALA A 200 24.77 31.93 -20.30
CA ALA A 200 23.67 31.68 -21.25
C ALA A 200 22.30 31.89 -20.54
N PRO A 201 21.18 32.07 -21.26
CA PRO A 201 20.06 32.89 -20.77
C PRO A 201 19.12 32.19 -19.77
N ARG A 202 18.54 32.99 -18.86
CA ARG A 202 17.47 32.58 -17.93
C ARG A 202 16.09 32.79 -18.55
N THR A 203 15.28 31.74 -18.63
CA THR A 203 13.83 31.82 -18.89
C THR A 203 13.15 32.63 -17.77
N THR A 204 12.75 33.86 -18.09
CA THR A 204 12.29 34.84 -17.10
C THR A 204 10.78 35.07 -17.24
N VAL A 205 10.01 34.41 -16.36
CA VAL A 205 8.57 34.68 -16.20
C VAL A 205 8.24 34.98 -14.73
N VAL A 206 8.70 34.15 -13.78
CA VAL A 206 8.44 34.34 -12.34
C VAL A 206 9.09 35.61 -11.77
N GLY A 207 10.29 35.96 -12.23
CA GLY A 207 11.01 37.15 -11.74
C GLY A 207 10.35 38.49 -12.06
N GLY A 208 9.54 38.56 -13.14
CA GLY A 208 8.85 39.78 -13.54
C GLY A 208 7.73 40.18 -12.56
N LEU A 209 7.02 39.19 -12.00
CA LEU A 209 5.93 39.40 -11.06
C LEU A 209 6.44 39.88 -9.69
N LEU A 210 7.48 39.25 -9.16
CA LEU A 210 8.14 39.68 -7.92
C LEU A 210 8.77 41.08 -8.06
N ALA A 211 9.39 41.37 -9.21
CA ALA A 211 9.92 42.71 -9.52
C ALA A 211 8.82 43.75 -9.85
N ALA A 212 7.54 43.34 -9.89
CA ALA A 212 6.39 44.26 -9.92
C ALA A 212 5.85 44.49 -8.50
N LEU A 213 5.68 43.44 -7.68
CA LEU A 213 5.26 43.59 -6.27
C LEU A 213 6.22 44.48 -5.47
N ASN A 214 7.54 44.30 -5.60
CA ASN A 214 8.51 45.17 -4.91
C ASN A 214 8.43 46.65 -5.33
N ARG A 215 7.81 46.99 -6.48
CA ARG A 215 7.56 48.38 -6.89
C ARG A 215 6.21 48.94 -6.44
N VAL A 216 5.36 48.11 -5.84
CA VAL A 216 4.12 48.52 -5.16
C VAL A 216 4.34 48.70 -3.65
N LEU A 217 5.35 48.03 -3.09
CA LEU A 217 5.67 48.02 -1.66
C LEU A 217 6.73 49.04 -1.23
N ASP A 218 7.32 49.80 -2.17
CA ASP A 218 8.38 50.80 -1.91
C ASP A 218 7.94 52.21 -2.39
N PRO A 219 7.48 53.11 -1.48
CA PRO A 219 6.73 54.31 -1.85
C PRO A 219 7.46 55.37 -2.70
N ASP A 220 8.79 55.42 -2.66
CA ASP A 220 9.57 56.51 -3.27
C ASP A 220 10.02 56.24 -4.72
N SER A 221 9.61 55.11 -5.33
CA SER A 221 10.26 54.56 -6.53
C SER A 221 9.53 54.65 -7.89
N SER A 222 8.72 55.68 -8.17
CA SER A 222 8.58 56.18 -9.57
C SER A 222 7.92 57.55 -9.75
N ASN A 223 8.68 58.52 -10.26
CA ASN A 223 8.14 59.63 -11.06
C ASN A 223 8.19 59.26 -12.56
N ASN A 224 7.05 58.88 -13.15
CA ASN A 224 6.68 59.13 -14.56
C ASN A 224 5.33 58.47 -14.89
N GLY A 225 4.32 59.26 -15.24
CA GLY A 225 3.01 58.75 -15.63
C GLY A 225 2.92 58.36 -17.11
N SER A 226 2.37 57.19 -17.40
CA SER A 226 1.88 56.79 -18.74
C SER A 226 0.89 55.63 -18.57
N ALA A 227 -0.36 55.83 -18.99
CA ALA A 227 -1.42 54.82 -18.88
C ALA A 227 -1.51 53.97 -20.17
N PRO A 228 -1.58 52.63 -20.08
CA PRO A 228 -1.97 51.77 -21.20
C PRO A 228 -3.45 51.96 -21.56
N ILE A 229 -3.82 51.55 -22.77
CA ILE A 229 -5.21 51.38 -23.21
C ILE A 229 -5.31 50.04 -23.93
N GLY A 230 -5.92 49.03 -23.30
CA GLY A 230 -6.14 47.73 -23.92
C GLY A 230 -6.66 46.69 -22.93
N GLY A 231 -7.99 46.56 -22.85
CA GLY A 231 -8.77 45.84 -21.82
C GLY A 231 -8.27 44.46 -21.40
N SER A 232 -7.21 44.46 -20.60
CA SER A 232 -6.53 43.31 -20.02
C SER A 232 -6.91 43.16 -18.54
N LEU A 233 -6.51 42.04 -17.92
CA LEU A 233 -6.62 41.89 -16.45
C LEU A 233 -5.86 43.00 -15.70
N SER A 234 -4.74 43.46 -16.25
CA SER A 234 -3.99 44.64 -15.76
C SER A 234 -4.77 45.95 -15.89
N ASP A 235 -5.53 46.16 -16.97
CA ASP A 235 -6.38 47.35 -17.13
C ASP A 235 -7.55 47.33 -16.12
N LEU A 236 -8.14 46.17 -15.83
CA LEU A 236 -9.15 46.01 -14.78
C LEU A 236 -8.59 46.32 -13.39
N VAL A 237 -7.37 45.87 -13.09
CA VAL A 237 -6.67 46.20 -11.82
C VAL A 237 -6.36 47.70 -11.73
N LEU A 238 -5.93 48.34 -12.83
CA LEU A 238 -5.71 49.79 -12.89
C LEU A 238 -7.03 50.58 -12.72
N LEU A 239 -8.13 50.12 -13.33
CA LEU A 239 -9.43 50.77 -13.23
C LEU A 239 -10.07 50.59 -11.83
N ALA A 240 -9.81 49.47 -11.16
CA ALA A 240 -10.14 49.27 -9.75
C ALA A 240 -9.31 50.20 -8.84
N GLY A 241 -7.99 50.29 -9.06
CA GLY A 241 -7.12 51.21 -8.32
C GLY A 241 -7.46 52.70 -8.51
N ALA A 242 -8.08 53.06 -9.64
CA ALA A 242 -8.54 54.42 -9.91
C ALA A 242 -9.78 54.84 -9.10
N ARG A 243 -10.58 53.91 -8.58
CA ARG A 243 -11.74 54.21 -7.71
C ARG A 243 -11.36 54.33 -6.24
N ARG A 244 -10.37 55.17 -5.93
CA ARG A 244 -9.95 55.47 -4.55
C ARG A 244 -10.85 56.51 -3.86
N GLU A 245 -12.16 56.26 -3.85
CA GLU A 245 -13.05 56.92 -2.89
C GLU A 245 -12.80 56.35 -1.49
N ALA A 246 -13.00 57.18 -0.46
CA ALA A 246 -12.53 56.92 0.89
C ALA A 246 -13.45 55.95 1.67
N ALA A 247 -13.49 54.68 1.24
CA ALA A 247 -13.83 53.60 2.16
C ALA A 247 -12.84 53.63 3.32
N GLN A 248 -13.33 53.75 4.56
CA GLN A 248 -12.48 53.55 5.73
C GLN A 248 -11.95 52.11 5.70
N VAL A 249 -10.67 51.93 6.07
CA VAL A 249 -10.12 50.59 6.24
C VAL A 249 -10.79 49.94 7.44
N GLN A 250 -11.86 49.20 7.17
CA GLN A 250 -12.36 48.20 8.08
C GLN A 250 -11.34 47.06 8.06
N THR A 251 -10.57 46.95 9.14
CA THR A 251 -9.97 45.67 9.51
C THR A 251 -11.09 44.65 9.62
N LEU A 252 -10.79 43.39 9.35
CA LEU A 252 -11.71 42.32 9.74
C LEU A 252 -11.95 42.46 11.26
N ALA A 253 -13.19 42.27 11.69
CA ALA A 253 -13.52 42.28 13.11
C ALA A 253 -13.64 40.82 13.56
N ILE A 254 -12.49 40.12 13.59
CA ILE A 254 -12.44 38.70 13.96
C ILE A 254 -13.01 38.53 15.40
N PRO A 255 -14.05 37.68 15.59
CA PRO A 255 -14.47 37.25 16.93
C PRO A 255 -13.34 36.50 17.63
N PRO A 256 -13.18 36.61 18.96
CA PRO A 256 -12.12 35.91 19.68
C PRO A 256 -12.18 34.40 19.42
N TYR A 257 -11.04 33.72 19.43
CA TYR A 257 -11.02 32.26 19.37
C TYR A 257 -11.61 31.63 20.64
N SER A 258 -11.95 30.35 20.58
CA SER A 258 -12.36 29.56 21.74
C SER A 258 -11.60 28.24 21.79
N VAL A 259 -11.17 27.84 22.99
CA VAL A 259 -10.48 26.57 23.29
C VAL A 259 -11.29 25.85 24.36
N ASP A 260 -11.46 24.54 24.22
CA ASP A 260 -12.18 23.66 25.15
C ASP A 260 -11.57 22.24 25.10
N VAL A 261 -12.01 21.32 25.95
CA VAL A 261 -11.60 19.91 25.94
C VAL A 261 -12.81 19.00 25.78
N ALA A 262 -12.90 18.31 24.63
CA ALA A 262 -13.95 17.34 24.34
C ALA A 262 -13.38 15.91 24.44
N ALA A 263 -13.90 15.12 25.38
CA ALA A 263 -13.49 13.73 25.62
C ALA A 263 -11.96 13.54 25.66
N GLY A 264 -11.29 14.35 26.49
CA GLY A 264 -9.84 14.32 26.67
C GLY A 264 -9.02 14.88 25.50
N VAL A 265 -9.60 15.54 24.49
CA VAL A 265 -8.83 16.18 23.41
C VAL A 265 -9.11 17.67 23.33
N ILE A 266 -8.07 18.48 23.11
CA ILE A 266 -8.22 19.92 22.95
C ILE A 266 -8.91 20.21 21.62
N VAL A 267 -10.02 20.95 21.68
CA VAL A 267 -10.82 21.37 20.53
C VAL A 267 -11.00 22.89 20.57
N GLY A 268 -11.39 23.47 19.45
CA GLY A 268 -11.72 24.90 19.45
C GLY A 268 -12.28 25.42 18.14
N CYS A 269 -12.58 26.71 18.15
CA CYS A 269 -12.95 27.48 16.97
C CYS A 269 -11.93 28.61 16.80
N THR A 270 -11.46 28.81 15.56
CA THR A 270 -10.62 29.97 15.22
C THR A 270 -11.38 31.28 15.46
N VAL A 271 -12.70 31.29 15.26
CA VAL A 271 -13.58 32.39 15.68
C VAL A 271 -14.78 31.88 16.48
N SER A 272 -15.07 32.51 17.62
CA SER A 272 -16.11 32.04 18.55
C SER A 272 -17.50 32.08 17.92
N GLY A 273 -18.15 30.92 17.83
CA GLY A 273 -19.54 30.81 17.38
C GLY A 273 -19.99 29.36 17.24
N PRO A 274 -21.31 29.08 17.20
CA PRO A 274 -21.85 27.71 17.16
C PRO A 274 -21.55 26.95 15.86
N ALA A 275 -20.98 27.61 14.85
CA ALA A 275 -20.53 27.01 13.59
C ALA A 275 -19.01 27.19 13.36
N CYS A 276 -18.27 27.62 14.40
CA CYS A 276 -16.86 28.06 14.38
C CYS A 276 -16.45 29.13 13.33
N THR A 277 -17.36 29.58 12.46
CA THR A 277 -17.07 30.42 11.29
C THR A 277 -17.81 31.77 11.29
N THR A 278 -17.35 32.70 10.46
CA THR A 278 -17.93 34.05 10.32
C THR A 278 -19.28 34.03 9.59
N PRO A 279 -20.21 34.97 9.87
CA PRO A 279 -21.54 34.99 9.24
C PRO A 279 -21.55 35.06 7.71
N ASP A 280 -20.56 35.73 7.11
CA ASP A 280 -20.40 35.86 5.65
C ASP A 280 -19.62 34.69 5.00
N GLY A 281 -19.12 33.75 5.80
CA GLY A 281 -18.18 32.71 5.40
C GLY A 281 -16.73 33.18 5.28
N SER A 282 -15.79 32.35 5.72
CA SER A 282 -14.34 32.58 5.60
C SER A 282 -13.61 31.28 5.31
N VAL A 283 -12.43 31.39 4.71
CA VAL A 283 -11.45 30.32 4.57
C VAL A 283 -10.38 30.46 5.64
N TYR A 284 -10.05 29.34 6.28
CA TYR A 284 -9.08 29.23 7.36
C TYR A 284 -7.82 28.55 6.83
N THR A 285 -6.64 29.04 7.22
CA THR A 285 -5.37 28.48 6.75
C THR A 285 -4.32 28.59 7.86
N LEU A 286 -3.81 27.46 8.32
CA LEU A 286 -2.71 27.43 9.30
C LEU A 286 -1.50 28.16 8.70
N LYS A 287 -1.05 29.21 9.39
CA LYS A 287 0.02 30.09 8.93
C LYS A 287 1.36 29.74 9.58
N ASP A 288 1.34 29.61 10.90
CA ASP A 288 2.46 29.18 11.73
C ASP A 288 1.97 28.07 12.66
N GLY A 289 2.68 26.94 12.69
CA GLY A 289 2.28 25.74 13.43
C GLY A 289 2.53 25.79 14.94
N PRO A 290 2.06 24.80 15.70
CA PRO A 290 2.22 24.74 17.16
C PRO A 290 3.67 24.84 17.64
N SER A 291 3.91 25.77 18.58
CA SER A 291 5.24 26.29 18.90
C SER A 291 6.16 25.36 19.71
N LYS A 292 5.67 24.21 20.19
CA LYS A 292 6.49 23.13 20.78
C LYS A 292 6.58 21.89 19.87
N GLY A 293 5.79 21.82 18.81
CA GLY A 293 5.71 20.67 17.89
C GLY A 293 4.42 19.85 18.00
N GLY A 294 3.38 20.36 18.67
CA GLY A 294 2.07 19.74 18.70
C GLY A 294 1.44 19.58 17.31
N LYS A 295 0.50 18.66 17.17
CA LYS A 295 -0.21 18.36 15.90
C LYS A 295 -1.58 19.03 15.91
N LEU A 296 -1.93 19.68 14.80
CA LEU A 296 -3.17 20.44 14.65
C LEU A 296 -3.92 20.02 13.39
N THR A 297 -5.17 19.61 13.54
CA THR A 297 -6.13 19.45 12.44
C THR A 297 -7.03 20.68 12.41
N LEU A 298 -7.10 21.37 11.28
CA LEU A 298 -7.89 22.59 11.08
C LEU A 298 -8.85 22.40 9.89
N ASP A 299 -10.14 22.61 10.12
CA ASP A 299 -11.14 22.70 9.06
C ASP A 299 -10.99 24.05 8.34
N ALA A 300 -10.61 24.00 7.06
CA ALA A 300 -10.40 25.18 6.24
C ALA A 300 -11.67 25.99 5.91
N THR A 301 -12.86 25.49 6.25
CA THR A 301 -14.18 26.09 5.95
C THR A 301 -14.92 26.53 7.22
N THR A 302 -14.95 25.68 8.25
CA THR A 302 -15.58 26.03 9.53
C THR A 302 -14.64 26.76 10.47
N GLY A 303 -13.31 26.63 10.32
CA GLY A 303 -12.34 27.18 11.26
C GLY A 303 -12.28 26.43 12.60
N ALA A 304 -13.03 25.34 12.74
CA ALA A 304 -12.91 24.42 13.86
C ALA A 304 -11.54 23.73 13.83
N PHE A 305 -10.96 23.45 14.99
CA PHE A 305 -9.70 22.74 15.11
C PHE A 305 -9.71 21.67 16.21
N ARG A 306 -8.83 20.67 16.03
CA ARG A 306 -8.46 19.65 17.00
C ARG A 306 -6.96 19.68 17.20
N PHE A 307 -6.52 19.62 18.45
CA PHE A 307 -5.13 19.88 18.82
C PHE A 307 -4.60 18.80 19.78
N LEU A 308 -3.46 18.20 19.40
CA LEU A 308 -2.63 17.35 20.24
C LEU A 308 -1.39 18.16 20.64
N PRO A 309 -1.33 18.75 21.85
CA PRO A 309 -0.15 19.46 22.34
C PRO A 309 1.07 18.55 22.46
N PHE A 310 2.27 19.15 22.43
CA PHE A 310 3.51 18.40 22.59
C PHE A 310 3.81 18.07 24.06
N ALA A 311 4.22 16.82 24.32
CA ALA A 311 4.80 16.37 25.58
C ALA A 311 6.25 15.92 25.39
N ASP A 312 7.11 16.16 26.39
CA ASP A 312 8.47 15.60 26.41
C ASP A 312 8.39 14.09 26.72
N GLU A 313 9.20 13.28 26.04
CA GLU A 313 9.23 11.82 26.16
C GLU A 313 9.27 11.34 27.62
N ASN A 314 10.00 12.06 28.48
CA ASN A 314 10.26 11.73 29.87
C ASN A 314 9.12 12.15 30.82
N THR A 315 8.02 12.71 30.32
CA THR A 315 6.92 13.24 31.14
C THR A 315 5.74 12.27 31.23
N SER A 316 5.76 11.36 32.22
CA SER A 316 4.69 10.37 32.47
C SER A 316 3.30 10.97 32.73
N ASN A 317 3.24 12.26 33.07
CA ASN A 317 2.02 13.03 33.24
C ASN A 317 1.52 13.69 31.94
N GLY A 318 2.20 13.53 30.80
CA GLY A 318 1.88 14.19 29.54
C GLY A 318 2.12 15.71 29.54
N PRO A 319 1.49 16.46 28.60
CA PRO A 319 1.86 17.82 28.21
C PRO A 319 1.59 18.88 29.29
N SER A 320 2.37 19.97 29.30
CA SER A 320 2.21 21.08 30.26
C SER A 320 2.60 22.44 29.69
N GLY A 321 2.17 23.50 30.37
CA GLY A 321 2.37 24.90 30.01
C GLY A 321 1.63 25.35 28.76
N ILE A 322 2.08 26.45 28.17
CA ILE A 322 1.43 27.09 27.02
C ILE A 322 2.03 26.60 25.68
N GLU A 323 1.19 26.37 24.68
CA GLU A 323 1.59 26.21 23.27
C GLU A 323 0.75 27.16 22.38
N THR A 324 1.34 27.66 21.29
CA THR A 324 0.76 28.73 20.45
C THR A 324 0.85 28.39 18.97
N PHE A 325 -0.15 28.83 18.20
CA PHE A 325 -0.16 28.72 16.73
C PHE A 325 -0.96 29.88 16.10
N SER A 326 -0.83 30.09 14.80
CA SER A 326 -1.45 31.23 14.10
C SER A 326 -2.23 30.78 12.88
N VAL A 327 -3.51 31.16 12.80
CA VAL A 327 -4.41 30.84 11.70
C VAL A 327 -4.80 32.10 10.95
N LEU A 328 -4.61 32.11 9.63
CA LEU A 328 -5.14 33.15 8.77
C LEU A 328 -6.64 32.92 8.56
N VAL A 329 -7.46 33.92 8.87
CA VAL A 329 -8.88 33.97 8.52
C VAL A 329 -9.03 34.92 7.33
N ALA A 330 -9.56 34.42 6.23
CA ALA A 330 -9.77 35.18 5.00
C ALA A 330 -11.25 35.19 4.63
N GLN A 331 -11.86 36.37 4.47
CA GLN A 331 -13.24 36.49 4.02
C GLN A 331 -13.43 35.89 2.63
N ASN A 332 -14.54 35.19 2.43
CA ASN A 332 -15.01 34.88 1.08
C ASN A 332 -15.70 36.11 0.46
N THR A 333 -15.49 36.32 -0.83
CA THR A 333 -16.28 37.22 -1.65
C THR A 333 -16.79 36.49 -2.87
N LYS A 334 -17.86 37.01 -3.49
CA LYS A 334 -18.41 36.49 -4.76
C LYS A 334 -17.37 36.44 -5.90
N PHE A 335 -16.23 37.10 -5.77
CA PHE A 335 -15.10 37.02 -6.70
C PHE A 335 -14.12 35.90 -6.33
N THR A 336 -13.84 35.66 -5.04
CA THR A 336 -13.06 34.49 -4.62
C THR A 336 -13.81 33.20 -4.91
N ASP A 337 -15.10 33.13 -4.59
CA ASP A 337 -15.97 31.96 -4.82
C ASP A 337 -16.01 31.56 -6.30
N ALA A 338 -16.10 32.56 -7.19
CA ALA A 338 -16.12 32.37 -8.64
C ALA A 338 -14.78 31.93 -9.24
N ILE A 339 -13.68 31.99 -8.48
CA ILE A 339 -12.33 31.61 -8.91
C ILE A 339 -11.85 30.32 -8.23
N THR A 340 -12.19 30.11 -6.96
CA THR A 340 -11.95 28.83 -6.28
C THR A 340 -12.84 27.72 -6.84
N GLY A 341 -14.06 28.06 -7.28
CA GLY A 341 -14.97 27.15 -8.00
C GLY A 341 -14.54 26.75 -9.42
N LEU A 342 -13.40 27.24 -9.94
CA LEU A 342 -12.87 26.82 -11.24
C LEU A 342 -12.05 25.52 -11.10
N PRO A 343 -12.43 24.43 -11.80
CA PRO A 343 -11.74 23.14 -11.69
C PRO A 343 -10.23 23.22 -11.95
N ILE A 344 -9.48 22.34 -11.27
CA ILE A 344 -8.04 22.04 -11.48
C ILE A 344 -7.07 23.18 -11.09
N ILE A 345 -7.46 24.46 -11.16
CA ILE A 345 -6.51 25.60 -11.04
C ILE A 345 -6.74 26.46 -9.78
N GLY A 346 -7.98 26.62 -9.31
CA GLY A 346 -8.31 27.57 -8.25
C GLY A 346 -7.60 27.31 -6.91
N GLY A 347 -7.88 26.18 -6.29
CA GLY A 347 -7.52 25.91 -4.89
C GLY A 347 -6.02 25.89 -4.55
N THR A 348 -5.17 25.42 -5.46
CA THR A 348 -3.75 25.13 -5.17
C THR A 348 -2.76 26.20 -5.61
N LEU A 349 -3.09 27.00 -6.62
CA LEU A 349 -2.20 28.04 -7.17
C LEU A 349 -2.68 29.46 -6.91
N ILE A 350 -4.00 29.69 -6.78
CA ILE A 350 -4.56 31.04 -6.70
C ILE A 350 -4.84 31.45 -5.24
N THR A 351 -5.32 30.53 -4.39
CA THR A 351 -5.64 30.80 -2.97
C THR A 351 -4.51 31.51 -2.21
N PRO A 352 -3.24 31.07 -2.25
CA PRO A 352 -2.17 31.73 -1.49
C PRO A 352 -1.83 33.14 -2.03
N ILE A 353 -2.06 33.38 -3.33
CA ILE A 353 -1.82 34.67 -3.98
C ILE A 353 -2.95 35.64 -3.62
N VAL A 354 -4.20 35.19 -3.63
CA VAL A 354 -5.36 35.96 -3.17
C VAL A 354 -5.21 36.31 -1.69
N GLN A 355 -4.87 35.35 -0.83
CA GLN A 355 -4.63 35.57 0.59
C GLN A 355 -3.50 36.59 0.85
N ALA A 356 -2.39 36.52 0.10
CA ALA A 356 -1.32 37.51 0.22
C ALA A 356 -1.76 38.92 -0.22
N LEU A 357 -2.63 39.04 -1.22
CA LEU A 357 -3.19 40.33 -1.67
C LEU A 357 -4.25 40.88 -0.70
N GLN A 358 -5.08 40.02 -0.11
CA GLN A 358 -6.02 40.36 0.97
C GLN A 358 -5.25 40.90 2.20
N GLN A 359 -4.20 40.19 2.65
CA GLN A 359 -3.33 40.64 3.76
C GLN A 359 -2.62 41.97 3.44
N ALA A 360 -2.16 42.16 2.20
CA ALA A 360 -1.57 43.41 1.75
C ALA A 360 -2.60 44.53 1.53
N ASN A 361 -3.90 44.26 1.75
CA ASN A 361 -5.02 45.18 1.52
C ASN A 361 -5.09 45.74 0.08
N VAL A 362 -4.59 44.95 -0.89
CA VAL A 362 -4.58 45.28 -2.32
C VAL A 362 -5.86 44.74 -2.95
N LEU A 363 -6.65 45.61 -3.57
CA LEU A 363 -7.95 45.27 -4.18
C LEU A 363 -8.98 44.70 -3.19
N SER A 364 -8.95 45.10 -1.91
CA SER A 364 -9.85 44.58 -0.85
C SER A 364 -11.34 44.74 -1.16
N GLY A 365 -11.75 45.78 -1.89
CA GLY A 365 -13.13 45.93 -2.41
C GLY A 365 -13.55 44.92 -3.49
N LEU A 366 -12.68 44.00 -3.88
CA LEU A 366 -12.93 42.88 -4.81
C LEU A 366 -12.53 41.54 -4.17
N LEU A 367 -11.35 41.48 -3.53
CA LEU A 367 -10.79 40.27 -2.93
C LEU A 367 -11.27 39.99 -1.50
N GLY A 368 -11.82 40.96 -0.78
CA GLY A 368 -12.13 40.84 0.65
C GLY A 368 -10.94 41.19 1.55
N THR A 369 -11.08 40.94 2.85
CA THR A 369 -10.02 41.15 3.86
C THR A 369 -9.58 39.84 4.49
N ALA A 370 -8.36 39.81 5.02
CA ALA A 370 -7.84 38.67 5.77
C ALA A 370 -6.95 39.15 6.93
N GLU A 371 -7.08 38.50 8.09
CA GLU A 371 -6.38 38.84 9.33
C GLU A 371 -5.87 37.57 10.04
N LEU A 372 -4.77 37.70 10.78
CA LEU A 372 -4.09 36.58 11.45
C LEU A 372 -4.57 36.43 12.88
N GLN A 373 -5.33 35.38 13.17
CA GLN A 373 -5.70 35.02 14.53
C GLN A 373 -4.57 34.21 15.17
N ASN A 374 -3.90 34.80 16.16
CA ASN A 374 -3.00 34.06 17.05
C ASN A 374 -3.83 33.35 18.12
N ILE A 375 -3.55 32.07 18.36
CA ILE A 375 -4.25 31.22 19.31
C ILE A 375 -3.25 30.75 20.36
N GLU A 376 -3.64 30.89 21.62
CA GLU A 376 -2.85 30.47 22.78
C GLU A 376 -3.64 29.37 23.51
N VAL A 377 -2.98 28.23 23.73
CA VAL A 377 -3.53 27.09 24.46
C VAL A 377 -2.69 26.92 25.70
N ASN A 378 -3.23 27.24 26.88
CA ASN A 378 -2.62 26.88 28.14
C ASN A 378 -3.09 25.48 28.55
N ILE A 379 -2.22 24.47 28.41
CA ILE A 379 -2.56 23.10 28.77
C ILE A 379 -2.80 22.98 30.28
N ASP A 380 -2.08 23.76 31.10
CA ASP A 380 -2.21 23.69 32.56
C ASP A 380 -3.56 24.24 33.07
N ASP A 381 -4.18 25.19 32.38
CA ASP A 381 -5.52 25.70 32.73
C ASP A 381 -6.64 24.72 32.31
N LEU A 382 -6.41 23.92 31.27
CA LEU A 382 -7.36 22.89 30.81
C LEU A 382 -7.28 21.63 31.69
N ARG A 383 -6.09 21.31 32.22
CA ARG A 383 -5.83 20.20 33.15
C ARG A 383 -6.38 20.50 34.55
N GLY A 384 -7.63 20.10 34.77
CA GLY A 384 -8.35 20.29 36.04
C GLY A 384 -9.80 20.75 35.86
N VAL A 385 -10.25 20.93 34.61
CA VAL A 385 -11.66 21.21 34.28
C VAL A 385 -12.45 19.93 34.00
N THR A 386 -11.77 18.83 33.63
CA THR A 386 -12.41 17.69 32.95
C THR A 386 -12.24 16.31 33.59
N ASP A 387 -11.53 16.19 34.72
CA ASP A 387 -11.20 14.92 35.41
C ASP A 387 -10.63 13.80 34.51
N THR A 388 -10.08 14.18 33.35
CA THR A 388 -9.66 13.31 32.26
C THR A 388 -8.33 13.81 31.69
N PRO A 389 -7.31 12.95 31.47
CA PRO A 389 -6.05 13.37 30.86
C PRO A 389 -6.23 13.83 29.42
N VAL A 390 -5.34 14.72 28.99
CA VAL A 390 -5.36 15.32 27.65
C VAL A 390 -4.54 14.45 26.67
N ALA A 391 -5.12 14.10 25.53
CA ALA A 391 -4.44 13.43 24.43
C ALA A 391 -3.35 14.33 23.81
N TYR A 392 -2.21 13.74 23.49
CA TYR A 392 -1.00 14.48 23.18
C TYR A 392 -0.14 13.79 22.11
N THR A 393 0.88 14.48 21.64
CA THR A 393 1.91 13.92 20.77
C THR A 393 3.30 14.09 21.38
N THR A 394 4.22 13.18 21.07
CA THR A 394 5.61 13.22 21.51
C THR A 394 6.52 12.59 20.45
N PHE A 395 7.83 12.64 20.67
CA PHE A 395 8.79 11.78 19.98
C PHE A 395 9.31 10.75 20.97
N VAL A 396 9.18 9.46 20.65
CA VAL A 396 9.79 8.37 21.42
C VAL A 396 11.15 8.03 20.80
N THR A 397 12.17 7.83 21.63
CA THR A 397 13.53 7.52 21.20
C THR A 397 13.69 6.02 21.01
N SER A 398 13.73 5.59 19.76
CA SER A 398 14.05 4.21 19.40
C SER A 398 15.52 3.84 19.69
N TRP A 399 15.81 2.53 19.73
CA TRP A 399 17.10 1.92 20.06
C TRP A 399 18.33 2.48 19.31
N ASP A 400 18.16 2.99 18.09
CA ASP A 400 19.22 3.61 17.27
C ASP A 400 19.28 5.15 17.38
N GLY A 401 18.51 5.72 18.31
CA GLY A 401 18.33 7.16 18.48
C GLY A 401 17.30 7.79 17.55
N THR A 402 16.62 7.00 16.70
CA THR A 402 15.55 7.51 15.83
C THR A 402 14.37 7.98 16.64
N GLN A 403 13.98 9.25 16.42
CA GLN A 403 12.78 9.85 17.01
C GLN A 403 11.53 9.37 16.26
N ILE A 404 10.63 8.66 16.95
CA ILE A 404 9.37 8.15 16.40
C ILE A 404 8.22 9.07 16.84
N SER A 405 7.56 9.69 15.87
CA SER A 405 6.44 10.61 16.03
C SER A 405 5.20 9.84 16.50
N THR A 406 4.83 10.01 17.76
CA THR A 406 3.83 9.18 18.45
C THR A 406 2.69 10.06 18.98
N ASN A 407 1.48 9.51 19.02
CA ASN A 407 0.29 10.13 19.60
C ASN A 407 -0.26 9.19 20.69
N PHE A 408 -0.61 9.74 21.85
CA PHE A 408 -1.24 9.00 22.95
C PHE A 408 -2.62 9.60 23.22
N PHE A 409 -3.64 8.75 23.16
CA PHE A 409 -5.02 9.11 23.43
C PHE A 409 -5.51 8.36 24.67
N PRO A 410 -5.67 9.05 25.82
CA PRO A 410 -6.24 8.47 27.04
C PRO A 410 -7.64 7.88 26.79
N ALA A 411 -8.04 6.88 27.57
CA ALA A 411 -9.39 6.32 27.53
C ALA A 411 -10.51 7.37 27.71
N ILE A 412 -11.76 7.01 27.42
CA ILE A 412 -12.94 7.83 27.73
C ILE A 412 -13.81 7.08 28.76
N ASP A 413 -13.40 7.11 30.02
CA ASP A 413 -14.23 6.76 31.18
C ASP A 413 -14.33 7.99 32.12
N THR A 414 -15.37 8.05 32.93
CA THR A 414 -15.55 9.04 34.01
C THR A 414 -14.88 8.63 35.32
N ASN A 415 -14.50 7.36 35.47
CA ASN A 415 -13.79 6.83 36.63
C ASN A 415 -12.30 6.70 36.30
N PHE A 416 -11.61 7.82 36.05
CA PHE A 416 -10.18 7.77 35.81
C PHE A 416 -9.44 7.17 37.02
N PRO A 417 -8.57 6.16 36.82
CA PRO A 417 -7.72 5.61 37.85
C PRO A 417 -6.83 6.70 38.45
N ASP A 418 -7.21 7.14 39.64
CA ASP A 418 -6.55 8.25 40.32
C ASP A 418 -5.09 7.92 40.70
N ILE A 419 -4.31 8.96 40.92
CA ILE A 419 -2.89 8.95 41.34
C ILE A 419 -2.71 8.20 42.69
N ASP A 420 -3.80 7.96 43.41
CA ASP A 420 -3.89 7.15 44.63
C ASP A 420 -3.75 5.62 44.43
N GLY A 421 -3.57 5.13 43.19
CA GLY A 421 -3.12 3.75 42.91
C GLY A 421 -4.21 2.73 42.58
N ASN A 422 -5.20 3.14 41.78
CA ASN A 422 -6.09 2.21 41.08
C ASN A 422 -5.40 1.65 39.82
N PRO A 423 -5.79 0.44 39.33
CA PRO A 423 -5.31 -0.10 38.05
C PRO A 423 -5.67 0.84 36.89
N GLY A 424 -4.79 0.96 35.89
CA GLY A 424 -4.90 1.90 34.77
C GLY A 424 -5.90 1.49 33.70
N PHE A 425 -5.71 1.99 32.47
CA PHE A 425 -6.39 1.47 31.28
C PHE A 425 -5.42 0.71 30.36
N GLU A 426 -5.89 -0.42 29.89
CA GLU A 426 -5.28 -1.30 28.89
C GLU A 426 -5.12 -0.54 27.56
N THR A 427 -4.06 -0.84 26.81
CA THR A 427 -3.65 0.01 25.67
C THR A 427 -3.77 -0.70 24.32
N ILE A 428 -4.38 -0.03 23.35
CA ILE A 428 -4.46 -0.51 21.96
C ILE A 428 -3.49 0.27 21.06
N PHE A 429 -2.52 -0.44 20.51
CA PHE A 429 -1.62 0.06 19.47
C PHE A 429 -2.31 -0.04 18.11
N ASN A 430 -2.54 1.08 17.43
CA ASN A 430 -3.16 1.14 16.11
C ASN A 430 -2.15 1.59 15.04
N GLY A 431 -1.62 0.63 14.28
CA GLY A 431 -0.62 0.85 13.24
C GLY A 431 -1.24 1.36 11.91
N PRO A 432 -0.67 2.40 11.27
CA PRO A 432 -1.17 2.92 10.00
C PRO A 432 -0.70 2.10 8.80
N GLY A 433 -1.34 2.29 7.64
CA GLY A 433 -0.87 1.76 6.36
C GLY A 433 0.42 2.44 5.86
N LEU A 434 1.06 1.82 4.86
CA LEU A 434 2.24 2.39 4.19
C LEU A 434 1.85 3.72 3.51
N ALA A 435 2.67 4.76 3.64
CA ALA A 435 2.34 6.12 3.20
C ALA A 435 1.09 6.72 3.88
N GLN A 436 0.76 6.28 5.11
CA GLN A 436 -0.24 6.88 5.99
C GLN A 436 0.39 7.29 7.33
N ALA A 437 -0.07 8.40 7.89
CA ALA A 437 0.38 8.90 9.20
C ALA A 437 -0.35 8.18 10.34
N GLY A 438 0.23 8.17 11.53
CA GLY A 438 -0.49 7.71 12.73
C GLY A 438 -1.68 8.63 13.02
N ALA A 439 -2.88 8.08 13.19
CA ALA A 439 -4.11 8.88 13.27
C ALA A 439 -4.03 9.93 14.39
N THR A 440 -4.25 11.20 14.03
CA THR A 440 -4.14 12.38 14.91
C THR A 440 -5.50 12.91 15.38
N ASP A 441 -6.59 12.48 14.75
CA ASP A 441 -7.94 12.88 15.13
C ASP A 441 -8.57 11.81 16.05
N PRO A 442 -9.03 12.15 17.27
CA PRO A 442 -9.75 11.21 18.14
C PRO A 442 -11.07 10.69 17.56
N ALA A 443 -11.60 11.30 16.50
CA ALA A 443 -12.76 10.83 15.75
C ALA A 443 -12.42 9.85 14.61
N ASP A 444 -11.16 9.44 14.47
CA ASP A 444 -10.82 8.25 13.67
C ASP A 444 -11.64 7.04 14.14
N PRO A 445 -12.18 6.18 13.25
CA PRO A 445 -13.07 5.08 13.63
C PRO A 445 -12.44 4.06 14.59
N PHE A 446 -11.13 3.77 14.49
CA PHE A 446 -10.46 2.85 15.41
C PHE A 446 -10.16 3.55 16.74
N VAL A 447 -9.60 4.76 16.70
CA VAL A 447 -9.28 5.54 17.91
C VAL A 447 -10.54 5.80 18.73
N SER A 448 -11.62 6.29 18.12
CA SER A 448 -12.88 6.56 18.80
C SER A 448 -13.52 5.29 19.39
N SER A 449 -13.55 4.18 18.63
CA SER A 449 -14.16 2.92 19.08
C SER A 449 -13.47 2.39 20.33
N PHE A 450 -12.14 2.22 20.32
CA PHE A 450 -11.42 1.67 21.47
C PHE A 450 -11.43 2.62 22.67
N ARG A 451 -11.27 3.93 22.46
CA ARG A 451 -11.36 4.91 23.56
C ARG A 451 -12.73 4.89 24.25
N SER A 452 -13.82 4.75 23.48
CA SER A 452 -15.19 4.65 24.02
C SER A 452 -15.47 3.38 24.83
N LEU A 453 -14.57 2.40 24.77
CA LEU A 453 -14.64 1.11 25.48
C LEU A 453 -13.61 1.01 26.62
N GLY A 454 -13.09 2.15 27.08
CA GLY A 454 -12.16 2.20 28.21
C GLY A 454 -10.76 1.67 27.89
N TYR A 455 -10.26 1.90 26.66
CA TYR A 455 -8.85 1.65 26.32
C TYR A 455 -8.10 2.96 26.08
N ASN A 456 -6.83 3.01 26.49
CA ASN A 456 -5.88 3.97 25.91
C ASN A 456 -5.60 3.56 24.45
N VAL A 457 -5.32 4.52 23.56
CA VAL A 457 -4.95 4.23 22.17
C VAL A 457 -3.66 4.95 21.79
N VAL A 458 -2.76 4.22 21.11
CA VAL A 458 -1.47 4.73 20.64
C VAL A 458 -1.38 4.59 19.13
N THR A 459 -1.01 5.68 18.44
CA THR A 459 -0.73 5.69 17.00
C THR A 459 0.62 6.37 16.76
N TRP A 460 1.32 6.00 15.69
CA TRP A 460 2.63 6.57 15.36
C TRP A 460 2.82 6.70 13.86
N ASP A 461 3.67 7.64 13.43
CA ASP A 461 4.12 7.68 12.04
C ASP A 461 5.22 6.62 11.84
N PRO A 462 5.20 5.80 10.77
CA PRO A 462 6.23 4.78 10.56
C PRO A 462 7.64 5.37 10.37
N ARG A 463 8.68 4.59 10.69
CA ARG A 463 10.09 4.95 10.48
C ARG A 463 10.32 5.44 9.05
N GLY A 464 10.97 6.59 8.91
CA GLY A 464 11.24 7.24 7.64
C GLY A 464 10.06 7.99 7.02
N GLU A 465 8.84 7.84 7.53
CA GLU A 465 7.64 8.51 7.03
C GLU A 465 7.25 9.73 7.87
N PHE A 466 6.50 10.66 7.28
CA PHE A 466 5.97 11.88 7.91
C PHE A 466 7.00 12.56 8.85
N ALA A 467 6.68 12.69 10.14
CA ALA A 467 7.55 13.31 11.14
C ALA A 467 8.54 12.35 11.82
N SER A 468 8.37 11.02 11.70
CA SER A 468 9.29 10.03 12.27
C SER A 468 10.65 10.01 11.55
N GLY A 469 11.74 9.96 12.32
CA GLY A 469 13.11 9.96 11.80
C GLY A 469 13.49 8.66 11.08
N GLY A 470 14.80 8.49 10.84
CA GLY A 470 15.34 7.25 10.28
C GLY A 470 15.03 7.03 8.79
N VAL A 471 15.09 5.76 8.37
CA VAL A 471 14.90 5.30 6.99
C VAL A 471 14.08 4.01 6.99
N LEU A 472 12.99 3.97 6.22
CA LEU A 472 12.04 2.87 6.10
C LEU A 472 12.66 1.61 5.49
N GLN A 473 12.42 0.46 6.12
CA GLN A 473 12.90 -0.88 5.74
C GLN A 473 11.78 -1.90 5.46
N LEU A 474 10.53 -1.45 5.38
CA LEU A 474 9.31 -2.25 5.11
C LEU A 474 9.03 -3.29 6.22
N ASP A 475 8.54 -2.85 7.38
CA ASP A 475 8.32 -3.68 8.58
C ASP A 475 9.46 -4.66 8.87
N SER A 476 10.69 -4.16 8.93
CA SER A 476 11.82 -5.02 9.26
C SER A 476 11.82 -5.32 10.77
N PRO A 477 11.93 -6.60 11.19
CA PRO A 477 12.05 -6.94 12.61
C PRO A 477 13.29 -6.34 13.28
N GLN A 478 14.28 -5.90 12.49
CA GLN A 478 15.51 -5.27 12.97
C GLN A 478 15.42 -3.73 13.02
N TYR A 479 14.33 -3.12 12.56
CA TYR A 479 14.13 -1.67 12.55
C TYR A 479 12.73 -1.30 13.06
N GLU A 480 11.69 -1.36 12.22
CA GLU A 480 10.32 -1.02 12.60
C GLU A 480 9.80 -1.87 13.78
N GLY A 481 10.13 -3.17 13.83
CA GLY A 481 9.75 -4.04 14.96
C GLY A 481 10.41 -3.64 16.29
N GLN A 482 11.63 -3.11 16.22
CA GLN A 482 12.32 -2.58 17.39
C GLN A 482 11.77 -1.20 17.79
N ASP A 483 11.34 -0.37 16.82
CA ASP A 483 10.66 0.90 17.11
C ASP A 483 9.42 0.66 17.98
N VAL A 484 8.56 -0.29 17.60
CA VAL A 484 7.36 -0.63 18.39
C VAL A 484 7.72 -1.22 19.75
N SER A 485 8.78 -2.02 19.86
CA SER A 485 9.26 -2.53 21.16
C SER A 485 9.64 -1.38 22.13
N GLU A 486 10.23 -0.30 21.62
CA GLU A 486 10.52 0.90 22.43
C GLU A 486 9.26 1.75 22.69
N LEU A 487 8.30 1.80 21.76
CA LEU A 487 6.98 2.41 22.03
C LEU A 487 6.25 1.68 23.17
N ILE A 488 6.30 0.34 23.23
CA ILE A 488 5.71 -0.46 24.32
C ILE A 488 6.40 -0.16 25.66
N SER A 489 7.74 -0.07 25.67
CA SER A 489 8.50 0.35 26.87
C SER A 489 8.14 1.75 27.33
N TRP A 490 8.01 2.70 26.39
CA TRP A 490 7.61 4.08 26.69
C TRP A 490 6.18 4.18 27.23
N VAL A 491 5.22 3.46 26.63
CA VAL A 491 3.83 3.36 27.11
C VAL A 491 3.76 2.85 28.54
N ALA A 492 4.56 1.84 28.89
CA ALA A 492 4.61 1.27 30.24
C ALA A 492 5.16 2.23 31.33
N THR A 493 5.55 3.46 30.97
CA THR A 493 5.94 4.52 31.92
C THR A 493 4.91 5.63 32.06
N GLN A 494 3.80 5.61 31.30
CA GLN A 494 2.78 6.67 31.32
C GLN A 494 1.75 6.47 32.42
N ASN A 495 1.32 7.57 33.06
CA ASN A 495 0.30 7.51 34.11
C ASN A 495 -1.08 7.18 33.50
N GLY A 496 -1.81 6.26 34.12
CA GLY A 496 -3.12 5.80 33.63
C GLY A 496 -3.07 4.67 32.59
N VAL A 497 -1.91 4.05 32.38
CA VAL A 497 -1.76 2.79 31.63
C VAL A 497 -1.80 1.62 32.61
N GLU A 498 -2.54 0.55 32.27
CA GLU A 498 -2.55 -0.69 33.06
C GLU A 498 -1.34 -1.57 32.73
N LEU A 499 -0.79 -2.21 33.76
CA LEU A 499 0.42 -3.01 33.68
C LEU A 499 0.22 -4.41 34.28
N ASP A 500 0.37 -5.44 33.46
CA ASP A 500 0.54 -6.82 33.95
C ASP A 500 1.75 -6.94 34.87
N LYS A 501 2.87 -6.29 34.51
CA LYS A 501 4.15 -6.30 35.24
C LYS A 501 4.90 -4.98 35.00
N ALA A 502 5.94 -4.71 35.78
CA ALA A 502 6.77 -3.52 35.54
C ALA A 502 7.43 -3.57 34.14
N ASN A 503 7.23 -2.51 33.34
CA ASN A 503 7.64 -2.40 31.93
C ASN A 503 6.91 -3.35 30.95
N ASP A 504 5.72 -3.81 31.34
CA ASP A 504 4.93 -4.85 30.66
C ASP A 504 3.44 -4.42 30.70
N PRO A 505 3.00 -3.58 29.74
CA PRO A 505 1.68 -2.97 29.75
C PRO A 505 0.63 -3.92 29.17
N THR A 506 -0.55 -3.98 29.78
CA THR A 506 -1.65 -4.83 29.28
C THR A 506 -2.14 -4.26 27.95
N MET A 507 -1.86 -4.94 26.84
CA MET A 507 -1.96 -4.31 25.51
C MET A 507 -2.32 -5.24 24.35
N GLY A 508 -3.05 -4.66 23.38
CA GLY A 508 -3.39 -5.30 22.11
C GLY A 508 -2.96 -4.47 20.90
N MET A 509 -2.78 -5.11 19.75
CA MET A 509 -2.48 -4.44 18.48
C MET A 509 -3.63 -4.56 17.47
N VAL A 510 -3.90 -3.47 16.76
CA VAL A 510 -4.78 -3.38 15.60
C VAL A 510 -4.09 -2.58 14.49
N GLY A 511 -4.66 -2.63 13.28
CA GLY A 511 -4.11 -1.96 12.11
C GLY A 511 -4.20 -2.83 10.86
N VAL A 512 -4.01 -2.21 9.70
CA VAL A 512 -4.32 -2.82 8.40
C VAL A 512 -3.19 -2.62 7.39
N SER A 513 -3.05 -3.53 6.43
CA SER A 513 -1.95 -3.53 5.45
C SER A 513 -0.59 -3.55 6.17
N TYR A 514 0.22 -2.50 6.04
CA TYR A 514 1.45 -2.26 6.81
C TYR A 514 1.20 -2.28 8.33
N GLY A 515 0.12 -1.63 8.79
CA GLY A 515 -0.36 -1.68 10.16
C GLY A 515 -0.83 -3.07 10.62
N GLY A 516 -0.99 -4.03 9.70
CA GLY A 516 -1.14 -5.46 10.01
C GLY A 516 0.20 -6.21 9.98
N GLY A 517 1.08 -5.88 9.03
CA GLY A 517 2.43 -6.43 8.90
C GLY A 517 3.28 -6.23 10.16
N ILE A 518 3.29 -5.01 10.70
CA ILE A 518 4.04 -4.66 11.90
C ILE A 518 3.59 -5.44 13.15
N GLN A 519 2.32 -5.86 13.25
CA GLN A 519 1.82 -6.62 14.40
C GLN A 519 2.46 -8.00 14.48
N TRP A 520 2.54 -8.69 13.34
CA TRP A 520 3.24 -9.98 13.23
C TRP A 520 4.71 -9.86 13.61
N VAL A 521 5.35 -8.78 13.16
CA VAL A 521 6.77 -8.51 13.40
C VAL A 521 7.03 -8.21 14.87
N THR A 522 6.13 -7.45 15.51
CA THR A 522 6.22 -7.10 16.94
C THR A 522 5.96 -8.32 17.82
N ALA A 523 4.82 -9.00 17.65
CA ALA A 523 4.44 -10.15 18.49
C ALA A 523 5.34 -11.40 18.32
N ALA A 524 6.19 -11.44 17.28
CA ALA A 524 7.20 -12.47 17.08
C ALA A 524 8.58 -12.11 17.67
N GLY A 525 8.76 -10.86 18.13
CA GLY A 525 10.00 -10.35 18.72
C GLY A 525 9.86 -9.90 20.18
N ASP A 526 8.65 -9.51 20.59
CA ASP A 526 8.32 -8.98 21.91
C ASP A 526 7.16 -9.77 22.53
N ASN A 527 7.38 -10.31 23.73
CA ASN A 527 6.42 -11.16 24.45
C ASN A 527 5.39 -10.34 25.27
N ARG A 528 5.46 -9.01 25.23
CA ARG A 528 4.56 -8.08 25.94
C ARG A 528 3.31 -7.71 25.15
N VAL A 529 2.94 -8.54 24.16
CA VAL A 529 1.79 -8.31 23.27
C VAL A 529 0.73 -9.38 23.57
N ASP A 530 -0.34 -8.99 24.26
CA ASP A 530 -1.35 -9.94 24.74
C ASP A 530 -2.33 -10.39 23.64
N ALA A 531 -2.56 -9.54 22.64
CA ALA A 531 -3.38 -9.87 21.47
C ALA A 531 -3.00 -9.09 20.21
N ILE A 532 -3.19 -9.68 19.04
CA ILE A 532 -3.06 -9.00 17.74
C ILE A 532 -4.29 -9.24 16.85
N ALA A 533 -4.64 -8.23 16.05
CA ALA A 533 -5.67 -8.28 15.01
C ALA A 533 -5.11 -7.78 13.66
N PRO A 534 -4.19 -8.52 13.01
CA PRO A 534 -3.55 -8.12 11.76
C PRO A 534 -4.53 -8.09 10.57
N GLY A 535 -4.84 -6.88 10.10
CA GLY A 535 -5.73 -6.66 8.96
C GLY A 535 -5.05 -6.79 7.61
N TRP A 536 -5.43 -7.79 6.83
CA TRP A 536 -5.08 -8.03 5.40
C TRP A 536 -3.64 -7.64 5.05
N SER A 537 -2.73 -8.40 5.67
CA SER A 537 -1.27 -8.23 5.62
C SER A 537 -0.62 -9.43 4.92
N TRP A 538 0.71 -9.50 4.91
CA TRP A 538 1.49 -10.56 4.28
C TRP A 538 2.12 -11.50 5.32
N ASN A 539 2.52 -12.69 4.86
CA ASN A 539 3.59 -13.45 5.49
C ASN A 539 4.95 -13.05 4.91
N THR A 540 5.07 -12.95 3.57
CA THR A 540 6.28 -12.50 2.89
C THR A 540 5.98 -11.48 1.78
N LEU A 541 6.83 -10.45 1.66
CA LEU A 541 6.77 -9.54 0.52
C LEU A 541 7.21 -10.15 -0.82
N PRO A 542 8.16 -11.13 -0.90
CA PRO A 542 8.46 -11.83 -2.14
C PRO A 542 7.26 -12.56 -2.73
N ASP A 543 6.47 -13.28 -1.92
CA ASP A 543 5.30 -14.00 -2.42
C ASP A 543 4.15 -13.04 -2.78
N SER A 544 4.10 -11.87 -2.14
CA SER A 544 3.07 -10.85 -2.39
C SER A 544 3.38 -9.97 -3.63
N LEU A 545 4.59 -9.41 -3.71
CA LEU A 545 5.04 -8.46 -4.76
C LEU A 545 5.78 -9.13 -5.92
N TYR A 546 6.32 -10.34 -5.71
CA TYR A 546 7.04 -11.13 -6.72
C TYR A 546 6.53 -12.58 -6.88
N PRO A 547 5.20 -12.87 -6.79
CA PRO A 547 4.63 -14.22 -6.80
C PRO A 547 5.13 -15.04 -7.98
N HIS A 548 5.68 -16.22 -7.70
CA HIS A 548 6.28 -17.12 -8.70
C HIS A 548 7.28 -16.43 -9.65
N ASN A 549 7.97 -15.38 -9.18
CA ASN A 549 8.89 -14.51 -9.92
C ASN A 549 8.24 -13.62 -11.00
N ALA A 550 6.92 -13.37 -10.91
CA ALA A 550 6.20 -12.35 -11.67
C ALA A 550 6.13 -11.05 -10.85
N PHE A 551 6.61 -9.94 -11.41
CA PHE A 551 6.60 -8.65 -10.71
C PHE A 551 5.22 -8.00 -10.74
N ARG A 552 4.65 -7.70 -9.56
CA ARG A 552 3.37 -6.99 -9.42
C ARG A 552 3.56 -5.49 -9.71
N THR A 553 3.76 -5.18 -11.00
CA THR A 553 4.13 -3.85 -11.51
C THR A 553 3.20 -2.74 -11.01
N THR A 554 1.89 -2.96 -11.02
CA THR A 554 0.92 -1.93 -10.61
C THR A 554 1.11 -1.48 -9.17
N TYR A 555 0.94 -2.38 -8.19
CA TYR A 555 1.02 -1.98 -6.79
C TYR A 555 2.41 -1.48 -6.42
N SER A 556 3.47 -2.07 -6.99
CA SER A 556 4.82 -1.54 -6.85
C SER A 556 4.94 -0.07 -7.27
N ALA A 557 4.28 0.33 -8.36
CA ALA A 557 4.26 1.72 -8.80
C ALA A 557 3.37 2.62 -7.92
N ILE A 558 2.20 2.14 -7.48
CA ILE A 558 1.27 2.90 -6.62
C ILE A 558 1.86 3.15 -5.23
N LEU A 559 2.42 2.13 -4.59
CA LEU A 559 3.04 2.23 -3.27
C LEU A 559 4.27 3.16 -3.32
N LEU A 560 5.06 3.10 -4.39
CA LEU A 560 6.17 4.03 -4.60
C LEU A 560 5.70 5.47 -4.84
N LEU A 561 4.58 5.67 -5.53
CA LEU A 561 4.00 7.00 -5.73
C LEU A 561 3.59 7.60 -4.39
N GLY A 562 2.85 6.86 -3.55
CA GLY A 562 2.48 7.30 -2.20
C GLY A 562 3.70 7.68 -1.36
N LEU A 563 4.72 6.82 -1.29
CA LEU A 563 5.98 7.08 -0.58
C LEU A 563 6.74 8.31 -1.12
N VAL A 564 6.63 8.62 -2.41
CA VAL A 564 7.24 9.82 -3.01
C VAL A 564 6.42 11.09 -2.74
N GLU A 565 5.09 10.98 -2.69
CA GLU A 565 4.17 12.08 -2.38
C GLU A 565 4.23 12.47 -0.89
N THR A 566 4.28 11.50 0.03
CA THR A 566 4.56 11.71 1.47
C THR A 566 6.00 12.11 1.76
N ARG A 567 6.89 11.96 0.77
CA ARG A 567 8.34 12.25 0.84
C ARG A 567 9.08 11.37 1.85
N ALA A 568 8.66 10.11 1.96
CA ALA A 568 9.25 9.11 2.83
C ALA A 568 10.74 8.87 2.51
N ARG A 569 11.52 8.65 3.57
CA ARG A 569 12.95 8.32 3.53
C ARG A 569 13.08 6.81 3.40
N ILE A 570 13.02 6.27 2.18
CA ILE A 570 12.98 4.81 1.95
C ILE A 570 14.36 4.22 1.63
N ASN A 571 14.57 2.93 1.95
CA ASN A 571 15.78 2.20 1.57
C ASN A 571 16.03 2.28 0.04
N PRO A 572 17.22 2.73 -0.42
CA PRO A 572 17.52 2.89 -1.85
C PRO A 572 17.38 1.62 -2.71
N GLN A 573 17.44 0.41 -2.12
CA GLN A 573 17.16 -0.83 -2.86
C GLN A 573 15.71 -0.89 -3.37
N ILE A 574 14.75 -0.22 -2.72
CA ILE A 574 13.33 -0.21 -3.10
C ILE A 574 13.16 0.50 -4.46
N TYR A 575 13.74 1.70 -4.63
CA TYR A 575 13.78 2.38 -5.95
C TYR A 575 14.44 1.49 -7.03
N GLY A 576 15.51 0.78 -6.66
CA GLY A 576 16.21 -0.12 -7.57
C GLY A 576 15.35 -1.31 -8.00
N GLY A 577 14.67 -1.95 -7.06
CA GLY A 577 13.82 -3.13 -7.32
C GLY A 577 12.58 -2.79 -8.13
N ILE A 578 11.95 -1.65 -7.85
CA ILE A 578 10.78 -1.21 -8.61
C ILE A 578 11.18 -0.80 -10.03
N LEU A 579 12.37 -0.21 -10.22
CA LEU A 579 12.90 0.07 -11.55
C LEU A 579 13.21 -1.21 -12.34
N THR A 580 13.93 -2.18 -11.78
CA THR A 580 14.26 -3.44 -12.50
C THR A 580 13.03 -4.34 -12.68
N GLY A 581 12.13 -4.35 -11.70
CA GLY A 581 10.85 -5.04 -11.77
C GLY A 581 9.98 -4.49 -12.91
N ALA A 582 9.72 -3.18 -12.94
CA ALA A 582 8.86 -2.58 -13.97
C ALA A 582 9.46 -2.62 -15.38
N THR A 583 10.79 -2.54 -15.52
CA THR A 583 11.45 -2.49 -16.84
C THR A 583 11.86 -3.86 -17.40
N LEU A 584 12.11 -4.86 -16.56
CA LEU A 584 12.62 -6.18 -16.96
C LEU A 584 11.83 -7.37 -16.37
N GLY A 585 10.90 -7.13 -15.45
CA GLY A 585 10.19 -8.18 -14.71
C GLY A 585 11.07 -8.94 -13.70
N VAL A 586 12.23 -8.41 -13.32
CA VAL A 586 13.18 -9.09 -12.43
C VAL A 586 13.64 -8.25 -11.26
N LEU A 587 13.80 -8.92 -10.12
CA LEU A 587 14.50 -8.41 -8.94
C LEU A 587 15.89 -9.06 -8.86
N THR A 588 16.86 -8.32 -8.32
CA THR A 588 18.19 -8.84 -8.00
C THR A 588 18.14 -9.66 -6.71
N PRO A 589 19.14 -10.54 -6.44
CA PRO A 589 19.23 -11.24 -5.16
C PRO A 589 19.24 -10.31 -3.93
N SER A 590 19.82 -9.10 -4.03
CA SER A 590 19.82 -8.12 -2.93
C SER A 590 18.45 -7.50 -2.69
N GLN A 591 17.64 -7.30 -3.73
CA GLN A 591 16.28 -6.78 -3.64
C GLN A 591 15.32 -7.86 -3.10
N ILE A 592 15.48 -9.11 -3.55
CA ILE A 592 14.75 -10.26 -3.00
C ILE A 592 15.11 -10.45 -1.52
N GLN A 593 16.40 -10.37 -1.15
CA GLN A 593 16.83 -10.47 0.25
C GLN A 593 16.28 -9.34 1.14
N LEU A 594 16.15 -8.11 0.62
CA LEU A 594 15.45 -7.04 1.36
C LEU A 594 14.00 -7.46 1.65
N LEU A 595 13.24 -7.83 0.61
CA LEU A 595 11.83 -8.25 0.78
C LEU A 595 11.69 -9.49 1.69
N GLN A 596 12.67 -10.39 1.71
CA GLN A 596 12.73 -11.55 2.63
C GLN A 596 13.01 -11.16 4.10
N ASN A 597 13.59 -9.98 4.34
CA ASN A 597 13.86 -9.44 5.67
C ASN A 597 12.77 -8.44 6.14
N SER A 598 11.69 -8.33 5.38
CA SER A 598 10.59 -7.36 5.53
C SER A 598 9.27 -8.08 5.83
N GLY A 599 8.72 -7.88 7.02
CA GLY A 599 7.66 -8.70 7.59
C GLY A 599 8.17 -9.94 8.36
N PRO A 600 7.27 -10.82 8.79
CA PRO A 600 7.57 -11.88 9.76
C PRO A 600 8.13 -13.17 9.13
N GLY A 601 7.65 -13.58 7.96
CA GLY A 601 8.01 -14.85 7.32
C GLY A 601 7.87 -16.05 8.27
N GLN A 602 8.99 -16.68 8.60
CA GLN A 602 9.03 -17.88 9.45
C GLN A 602 8.86 -17.59 10.96
N THR A 603 9.00 -16.33 11.41
CA THR A 603 8.96 -15.99 12.86
C THR A 603 7.56 -16.10 13.47
N VAL A 604 6.52 -16.15 12.63
CA VAL A 604 5.12 -16.35 13.05
C VAL A 604 4.94 -17.59 13.94
N ARG A 605 5.76 -18.65 13.77
CA ARG A 605 5.75 -19.83 14.65
C ARG A 605 6.09 -19.53 16.12
N GLY A 606 6.71 -18.39 16.41
CA GLY A 606 7.02 -17.94 17.77
C GLY A 606 5.89 -17.23 18.49
N ILE A 607 4.80 -16.86 17.79
CA ILE A 607 3.73 -16.02 18.33
C ILE A 607 2.78 -16.86 19.20
N SER A 608 2.93 -16.75 20.52
CA SER A 608 1.98 -17.28 21.50
C SER A 608 0.75 -16.38 21.70
N ALA A 609 0.80 -15.12 21.25
CA ALA A 609 -0.27 -14.15 21.42
C ALA A 609 -1.57 -14.59 20.69
N PRO A 610 -2.74 -14.53 21.35
CA PRO A 610 -4.05 -14.56 20.70
C PRO A 610 -4.16 -13.71 19.43
N THR A 611 -4.37 -14.37 18.29
CA THR A 611 -4.29 -13.76 16.96
C THR A 611 -5.62 -13.83 16.19
N LEU A 612 -6.16 -12.68 15.78
CA LEU A 612 -7.29 -12.58 14.84
C LEU A 612 -6.82 -12.11 13.46
N ILE A 613 -6.75 -13.03 12.51
CA ILE A 613 -6.34 -12.73 11.13
C ILE A 613 -7.55 -12.26 10.33
N PHE A 614 -7.48 -11.08 9.70
CA PHE A 614 -8.42 -10.70 8.65
C PHE A 614 -7.73 -10.75 7.29
N GLN A 615 -8.41 -11.23 6.23
CA GLN A 615 -7.91 -11.15 4.86
C GLN A 615 -9.04 -10.83 3.87
N GLY A 616 -8.73 -10.00 2.86
CA GLY A 616 -9.72 -9.57 1.88
C GLY A 616 -9.95 -10.61 0.77
N THR A 617 -11.20 -11.03 0.55
CA THR A 617 -11.58 -11.89 -0.59
C THR A 617 -11.38 -11.22 -1.95
N VAL A 618 -11.25 -9.89 -1.96
CA VAL A 618 -10.89 -9.08 -3.13
C VAL A 618 -9.51 -8.41 -3.00
N ASP A 619 -8.63 -8.92 -2.13
CA ASP A 619 -7.29 -8.34 -1.97
C ASP A 619 -6.33 -8.77 -3.09
N VAL A 620 -6.06 -7.83 -4.00
CA VAL A 620 -5.19 -8.00 -5.17
C VAL A 620 -3.73 -7.59 -4.92
N LEU A 621 -3.33 -7.28 -3.68
CA LEU A 621 -1.95 -7.03 -3.25
C LEU A 621 -1.42 -8.14 -2.32
N PHE A 622 -2.20 -8.48 -1.30
CA PHE A 622 -1.95 -9.54 -0.33
C PHE A 622 -3.09 -10.57 -0.41
N PRO A 623 -3.00 -11.54 -1.35
CA PRO A 623 -4.08 -12.51 -1.58
C PRO A 623 -4.41 -13.33 -0.35
N LEU A 624 -5.60 -13.94 -0.37
CA LEU A 624 -6.12 -14.85 0.67
C LEU A 624 -5.07 -15.88 1.15
N HIS A 625 -4.22 -16.36 0.25
CA HIS A 625 -3.11 -17.28 0.54
C HIS A 625 -2.18 -16.84 1.69
N GLN A 626 -1.88 -15.53 1.82
CA GLN A 626 -0.98 -15.02 2.86
C GLN A 626 -1.52 -15.33 4.27
N SER A 627 -2.85 -15.31 4.44
CA SER A 627 -3.51 -15.63 5.71
C SER A 627 -3.46 -17.13 6.04
N ILE A 628 -3.52 -18.01 5.03
CA ILE A 628 -3.37 -19.47 5.20
C ILE A 628 -1.95 -19.83 5.61
N VAL A 629 -0.94 -19.16 5.04
CA VAL A 629 0.47 -19.34 5.43
C VAL A 629 0.69 -18.92 6.88
N ASN A 630 0.19 -17.74 7.29
CA ASN A 630 0.26 -17.29 8.69
C ASN A 630 -0.46 -18.27 9.64
N LEU A 631 -1.70 -18.68 9.32
CA LEU A 631 -2.46 -19.66 10.11
C LEU A 631 -1.78 -21.04 10.18
N GLY A 632 -1.01 -21.42 9.14
CA GLY A 632 -0.23 -22.65 9.09
C GLY A 632 0.99 -22.65 10.02
N TYR A 633 1.63 -21.48 10.21
CA TYR A 633 2.70 -21.33 11.21
C TYR A 633 2.17 -21.26 12.66
N LEU A 634 0.93 -20.80 12.85
CA LEU A 634 0.25 -20.77 14.16
C LEU A 634 -0.46 -22.10 14.53
N ALA A 635 -0.02 -23.22 13.96
CA ALA A 635 -0.68 -24.53 14.18
C ALA A 635 -0.74 -24.92 15.67
N ASP A 636 0.30 -24.61 16.44
CA ASP A 636 0.40 -24.94 17.87
C ASP A 636 -0.27 -23.89 18.79
N ASN A 637 -0.67 -22.72 18.27
CA ASN A 637 -1.36 -21.68 19.04
C ASN A 637 -2.88 -21.98 19.03
N PRO A 638 -3.52 -22.19 20.20
CA PRO A 638 -4.95 -22.50 20.27
C PRO A 638 -5.85 -21.29 19.99
N ASN A 639 -5.40 -20.08 20.34
CA ASN A 639 -6.20 -18.86 20.36
C ASN A 639 -6.05 -18.10 19.02
N VAL A 640 -6.46 -18.74 17.93
CA VAL A 640 -6.35 -18.16 16.57
C VAL A 640 -7.64 -18.33 15.80
N LYS A 641 -8.17 -17.20 15.32
CA LYS A 641 -9.35 -17.11 14.42
C LYS A 641 -8.92 -16.46 13.10
N LEU A 642 -9.46 -16.95 11.99
CA LEU A 642 -9.32 -16.36 10.65
C LEU A 642 -10.67 -15.82 10.18
N ILE A 643 -10.68 -14.65 9.56
CA ILE A 643 -11.86 -14.03 8.94
C ILE A 643 -11.54 -13.60 7.51
N TRP A 644 -12.31 -14.08 6.54
CA TRP A 644 -12.27 -13.64 5.15
C TRP A 644 -13.47 -12.75 4.82
N PHE A 645 -13.23 -11.54 4.32
CA PHE A 645 -14.26 -10.50 4.17
C PHE A 645 -14.13 -9.75 2.83
N CYS A 646 -15.19 -9.10 2.36
CA CYS A 646 -15.20 -8.42 1.06
C CYS A 646 -14.52 -7.04 1.13
N GLY A 647 -13.18 -7.06 1.14
CA GLY A 647 -12.34 -5.86 1.15
C GLY A 647 -10.87 -6.19 0.93
N GLY A 648 -9.98 -5.48 1.62
CA GLY A 648 -8.55 -5.48 1.35
C GLY A 648 -8.16 -4.39 0.34
N HIS A 649 -7.06 -4.58 -0.38
CA HIS A 649 -6.49 -3.58 -1.31
C HIS A 649 -7.22 -3.43 -2.66
N GLY A 650 -8.14 -4.32 -3.00
CA GLY A 650 -8.97 -4.23 -4.21
C GLY A 650 -10.28 -3.49 -3.99
N THR A 651 -11.32 -3.85 -4.74
CA THR A 651 -12.64 -3.22 -4.62
C THR A 651 -13.70 -4.30 -4.51
N CYS A 652 -14.51 -4.27 -3.45
CA CYS A 652 -15.68 -5.13 -3.32
C CYS A 652 -16.77 -4.63 -4.28
N LEU A 653 -16.93 -5.28 -5.42
CA LEU A 653 -17.93 -4.90 -6.42
C LEU A 653 -19.28 -5.58 -6.16
N PRO A 654 -20.41 -5.01 -6.65
CA PRO A 654 -21.71 -5.67 -6.56
C PRO A 654 -21.66 -7.08 -7.17
N GLY A 655 -22.02 -8.10 -6.39
CA GLY A 655 -21.89 -9.52 -6.78
C GLY A 655 -20.56 -10.17 -6.38
N GLN A 656 -19.76 -9.55 -5.51
CA GLN A 656 -18.58 -10.16 -4.87
C GLN A 656 -18.68 -10.25 -3.33
N GLY A 657 -19.79 -9.79 -2.74
CA GLY A 657 -20.02 -9.71 -1.29
C GLY A 657 -20.67 -8.37 -0.89
N ASN A 658 -20.60 -8.02 0.40
CA ASN A 658 -21.12 -6.76 0.94
C ASN A 658 -20.08 -6.02 1.80
N GLY A 659 -19.14 -5.33 1.14
CA GLY A 659 -18.02 -4.64 1.79
C GLY A 659 -18.42 -3.62 2.87
N THR A 660 -19.61 -3.01 2.78
CA THR A 660 -20.11 -2.08 3.80
C THR A 660 -20.49 -2.81 5.09
N ALA A 661 -21.21 -3.92 5.00
CA ALA A 661 -21.54 -4.74 6.18
C ALA A 661 -20.28 -5.42 6.74
N ASP A 662 -19.41 -5.92 5.85
CA ASP A 662 -18.17 -6.59 6.21
C ASP A 662 -17.16 -5.65 6.90
N SER A 663 -17.13 -4.36 6.54
CA SER A 663 -16.32 -3.35 7.26
C SER A 663 -16.79 -3.14 8.70
N VAL A 664 -18.11 -3.21 8.94
CA VAL A 664 -18.68 -3.10 10.30
C VAL A 664 -18.47 -4.39 11.09
N TRP A 665 -18.62 -5.54 10.44
CA TRP A 665 -18.32 -6.86 11.02
C TRP A 665 -16.86 -6.98 11.45
N THR A 666 -15.90 -6.65 10.58
CA THR A 666 -14.46 -6.76 10.90
C THR A 666 -14.02 -5.83 12.04
N LEU A 667 -14.52 -4.60 12.11
CA LEU A 667 -14.32 -3.72 13.27
C LEU A 667 -14.94 -4.30 14.55
N THR A 668 -16.16 -4.85 14.46
CA THR A 668 -16.85 -5.48 15.60
C THR A 668 -16.09 -6.69 16.15
N GLU A 669 -15.55 -7.54 15.27
CA GLU A 669 -14.75 -8.71 15.66
C GLU A 669 -13.39 -8.28 16.25
N SER A 670 -12.77 -7.22 15.71
CA SER A 670 -11.54 -6.63 16.28
C SER A 670 -11.75 -6.16 17.73
N VAL A 671 -12.88 -5.48 17.99
CA VAL A 671 -13.28 -5.04 19.33
C VAL A 671 -13.51 -6.23 20.26
N LYS A 672 -14.26 -7.24 19.83
CA LYS A 672 -14.50 -8.47 20.61
C LYS A 672 -13.19 -9.18 20.95
N TRP A 673 -12.24 -9.25 20.02
CA TRP A 673 -10.97 -9.93 20.24
C TRP A 673 -10.19 -9.29 21.39
N MET A 674 -10.08 -7.97 21.39
CA MET A 674 -9.42 -7.24 22.47
C MET A 674 -10.20 -7.34 23.79
N GLN A 675 -11.54 -7.30 23.75
CA GLN A 675 -12.36 -7.53 24.94
C GLN A 675 -12.20 -8.96 25.50
N THR A 676 -11.91 -9.94 24.65
CA THR A 676 -11.63 -11.33 25.07
C THR A 676 -10.25 -11.44 25.70
N TYR A 677 -9.20 -11.00 25.01
CA TYR A 677 -7.82 -11.39 25.32
C TYR A 677 -6.97 -10.30 26.00
N VAL A 678 -7.40 -9.03 25.95
CA VAL A 678 -6.73 -7.92 26.66
C VAL A 678 -7.49 -7.53 27.94
N LYS A 679 -8.81 -7.79 28.02
CA LYS A 679 -9.66 -7.43 29.18
C LYS A 679 -10.32 -8.60 29.93
N ASP A 680 -10.22 -9.85 29.46
CA ASP A 680 -10.96 -11.03 29.98
C ASP A 680 -12.48 -10.77 30.21
N LEU A 681 -13.07 -9.89 29.39
CA LEU A 681 -14.40 -9.32 29.61
C LEU A 681 -15.52 -10.18 29.01
N ILE A 682 -15.23 -10.92 27.95
CA ILE A 682 -16.17 -11.77 27.22
C ILE A 682 -15.53 -13.12 26.87
N PRO A 683 -16.29 -14.22 26.79
CA PRO A 683 -15.74 -15.53 26.42
C PRO A 683 -15.33 -15.56 24.94
N ALA A 684 -14.26 -16.29 24.66
CA ALA A 684 -13.75 -16.51 23.30
C ALA A 684 -14.79 -17.17 22.37
N ASP A 685 -14.77 -16.76 21.09
CA ASP A 685 -15.61 -17.33 20.04
C ASP A 685 -15.14 -18.75 19.66
N PRO A 686 -16.03 -19.76 19.63
CA PRO A 686 -15.68 -21.11 19.18
C PRO A 686 -15.40 -21.23 17.67
N ASN A 687 -15.74 -20.23 16.85
CA ASN A 687 -15.44 -20.24 15.41
C ASN A 687 -13.95 -19.99 15.17
N ALA A 688 -13.24 -20.97 14.62
CA ALA A 688 -11.85 -20.84 14.22
C ALA A 688 -11.67 -20.20 12.83
N PHE A 689 -12.72 -20.23 11.99
CA PHE A 689 -12.71 -19.63 10.66
C PHE A 689 -14.10 -19.12 10.27
N GLU A 690 -14.19 -17.91 9.73
CA GLU A 690 -15.40 -17.34 9.12
C GLU A 690 -15.07 -16.73 7.75
N TRP A 691 -16.01 -16.78 6.80
CA TRP A 691 -15.84 -16.16 5.48
C TRP A 691 -17.15 -15.58 4.94
N THR A 692 -17.02 -14.51 4.15
CA THR A 692 -18.09 -13.98 3.28
C THR A 692 -18.06 -14.72 1.94
N ASP A 693 -19.21 -14.85 1.27
CA ASP A 693 -19.31 -15.34 -0.12
C ASP A 693 -19.71 -14.23 -1.12
N GLN A 694 -19.85 -14.59 -2.40
CA GLN A 694 -20.20 -13.62 -3.46
C GLN A 694 -21.59 -12.97 -3.29
N ASN A 695 -22.48 -13.61 -2.52
CA ASN A 695 -23.83 -13.14 -2.22
C ASN A 695 -23.82 -12.17 -1.03
N GLY A 696 -22.72 -12.14 -0.25
CA GLY A 696 -22.60 -11.42 1.00
C GLY A 696 -23.09 -12.20 2.22
N ASP A 697 -23.32 -13.52 2.06
CA ASP A 697 -23.66 -14.42 3.16
C ASP A 697 -22.40 -14.77 3.96
N ARG A 698 -22.50 -14.71 5.30
CA ARG A 698 -21.42 -15.09 6.20
C ARG A 698 -21.53 -16.57 6.57
N TRP A 699 -20.46 -17.30 6.33
CA TRP A 699 -20.27 -18.69 6.72
C TRP A 699 -19.32 -18.80 7.90
N THR A 700 -19.54 -19.75 8.81
CA THR A 700 -18.67 -19.98 9.97
C THR A 700 -18.30 -21.46 10.13
N SER A 701 -17.14 -21.71 10.73
CA SER A 701 -16.67 -23.05 11.08
C SER A 701 -15.83 -23.05 12.35
N THR A 702 -15.97 -24.11 13.15
CA THR A 702 -15.09 -24.41 14.31
C THR A 702 -13.78 -25.08 13.89
N VAL A 703 -13.62 -25.43 12.61
CA VAL A 703 -12.44 -26.10 12.04
C VAL A 703 -11.63 -25.09 11.22
N ARG A 704 -10.30 -25.04 11.43
CA ARG A 704 -9.38 -24.18 10.66
C ARG A 704 -9.18 -24.73 9.24
N PRO A 705 -9.05 -23.89 8.19
CA PRO A 705 -8.74 -24.35 6.83
C PRO A 705 -7.34 -24.99 6.68
N THR A 706 -6.51 -24.97 7.72
CA THR A 706 -5.23 -25.71 7.80
C THR A 706 -5.35 -27.08 8.48
N ALA A 707 -6.55 -27.52 8.84
CA ALA A 707 -6.83 -28.84 9.42
C ALA A 707 -7.17 -29.88 8.34
N ASP A 708 -6.67 -31.10 8.52
CA ASP A 708 -6.78 -32.20 7.56
C ASP A 708 -8.23 -32.63 7.26
N ASP A 709 -9.20 -32.28 8.11
CA ASP A 709 -10.63 -32.56 8.00
C ASP A 709 -11.50 -31.35 7.62
N PHE A 710 -10.90 -30.19 7.31
CA PHE A 710 -11.67 -29.02 6.87
C PHE A 710 -12.31 -29.21 5.49
N TYR A 711 -11.61 -29.89 4.59
CA TYR A 711 -11.98 -30.05 3.19
C TYR A 711 -12.69 -31.38 2.91
N ASP A 712 -13.61 -31.37 1.95
CA ASP A 712 -14.31 -32.56 1.51
C ASP A 712 -13.33 -33.54 0.84
N ALA A 713 -13.17 -34.74 1.41
CA ALA A 713 -12.25 -35.77 0.89
C ALA A 713 -12.55 -36.23 -0.55
N ILE A 714 -13.73 -35.88 -1.07
CA ILE A 714 -14.06 -35.81 -2.50
C ILE A 714 -14.82 -34.50 -2.69
N SER A 715 -14.31 -33.59 -3.52
CA SER A 715 -14.97 -32.32 -3.80
C SER A 715 -16.39 -32.52 -4.34
N LYS A 716 -17.32 -31.67 -3.90
CA LYS A 716 -18.70 -31.63 -4.40
C LYS A 716 -18.77 -31.12 -5.85
N VAL A 717 -17.71 -30.45 -6.31
CA VAL A 717 -17.54 -30.01 -7.70
C VAL A 717 -16.65 -31.02 -8.45
N PRO A 718 -17.14 -31.70 -9.51
CA PRO A 718 -16.32 -32.59 -10.31
C PRO A 718 -15.13 -31.86 -10.96
N SER A 719 -13.97 -32.52 -11.12
CA SER A 719 -12.86 -31.91 -11.87
C SER A 719 -13.27 -31.65 -13.32
N THR A 720 -12.72 -30.59 -13.90
CA THR A 720 -13.01 -30.13 -15.26
C THR A 720 -11.80 -30.41 -16.13
N THR A 721 -11.98 -31.18 -17.21
CA THR A 721 -10.92 -31.45 -18.19
C THR A 721 -11.23 -30.78 -19.53
N TRP A 722 -10.27 -30.05 -20.06
CA TRP A 722 -10.33 -29.41 -21.38
C TRP A 722 -9.14 -29.88 -22.22
N ASN A 723 -9.36 -30.23 -23.48
CA ASN A 723 -8.34 -30.82 -24.35
C ASN A 723 -8.48 -30.42 -25.84
N ILE A 724 -9.09 -29.27 -26.11
CA ILE A 724 -9.39 -28.80 -27.47
C ILE A 724 -8.14 -28.26 -28.18
N GLY A 725 -7.19 -27.72 -27.42
CA GLY A 725 -5.99 -27.05 -27.94
C GLY A 725 -6.26 -25.61 -28.40
N LYS A 726 -5.47 -24.64 -27.92
CA LYS A 726 -5.51 -23.24 -28.38
C LYS A 726 -4.14 -22.60 -28.27
N THR A 727 -3.69 -22.02 -29.37
CA THR A 727 -2.51 -21.14 -29.39
C THR A 727 -2.91 -19.70 -29.10
N LEU A 728 -2.23 -19.09 -28.12
CA LEU A 728 -2.31 -17.67 -27.78
C LEU A 728 -1.00 -16.97 -28.16
N PRO A 729 -1.06 -15.81 -28.85
CA PRO A 729 0.10 -14.94 -28.98
C PRO A 729 0.40 -14.26 -27.63
N ILE A 730 1.67 -13.99 -27.37
CA ILE A 730 2.14 -13.19 -26.23
C ILE A 730 2.62 -11.86 -26.82
N ILE A 731 1.81 -10.82 -26.62
CA ILE A 731 2.07 -9.45 -27.09
C ILE A 731 1.69 -8.52 -25.93
N PRO A 732 2.62 -7.71 -25.38
CA PRO A 732 2.33 -6.85 -24.23
C PRO A 732 1.11 -5.96 -24.46
N ILE A 733 0.33 -5.73 -23.40
CA ILE A 733 -0.90 -4.89 -23.37
C ILE A 733 -2.09 -5.49 -24.16
N ILE A 734 -1.90 -6.38 -25.13
CA ILE A 734 -2.96 -6.89 -26.01
C ILE A 734 -3.52 -8.23 -25.50
N GLY A 735 -4.85 -8.37 -25.52
CA GLY A 735 -5.55 -9.65 -25.28
C GLY A 735 -5.68 -10.08 -23.81
N GLY A 736 -5.22 -9.24 -22.88
CA GLY A 736 -5.09 -9.57 -21.47
C GLY A 736 -6.32 -9.34 -20.60
N SER A 737 -6.10 -9.53 -19.29
CA SER A 737 -6.98 -9.14 -18.19
C SER A 737 -6.51 -7.82 -17.56
N GLY A 738 -7.47 -7.02 -17.11
CA GLY A 738 -7.24 -5.72 -16.49
C GLY A 738 -7.18 -4.56 -17.50
N PRO A 739 -7.34 -3.31 -17.04
CA PRO A 739 -7.76 -2.94 -15.69
C PRO A 739 -9.21 -3.35 -15.38
N GLY A 740 -9.56 -3.40 -14.10
CA GLY A 740 -10.92 -3.65 -13.63
C GLY A 740 -11.86 -2.48 -13.99
N PRO A 741 -12.91 -2.67 -14.81
CA PRO A 741 -13.66 -1.57 -15.41
C PRO A 741 -14.58 -0.79 -14.45
N LEU A 742 -14.85 -1.33 -13.26
CA LEU A 742 -15.79 -0.75 -12.28
C LEU A 742 -15.11 -0.11 -11.07
N ALA A 743 -13.79 -0.17 -10.97
CA ALA A 743 -13.02 0.47 -9.90
C ALA A 743 -12.47 1.83 -10.35
N PRO A 744 -12.27 2.81 -9.44
CA PRO A 744 -11.58 4.05 -9.77
C PRO A 744 -10.07 3.82 -9.98
N ALA A 745 -9.46 4.61 -10.86
CA ALA A 745 -8.00 4.68 -10.93
C ALA A 745 -7.44 5.38 -9.66
N PRO A 746 -6.26 4.98 -9.15
CA PRO A 746 -5.35 3.99 -9.72
C PRO A 746 -5.65 2.52 -9.35
N TYR A 747 -6.56 2.26 -8.41
CA TYR A 747 -6.83 0.91 -7.89
C TYR A 747 -7.33 -0.08 -8.97
N SER A 748 -8.05 0.41 -9.98
CA SER A 748 -8.47 -0.39 -11.14
C SER A 748 -7.33 -1.07 -11.91
N TYR A 749 -6.10 -0.54 -11.88
CA TYR A 749 -4.93 -1.19 -12.49
C TYR A 749 -4.47 -2.45 -11.74
N GLY A 750 -4.94 -2.65 -10.50
CA GLY A 750 -4.67 -3.82 -9.67
C GLY A 750 -5.69 -4.94 -9.84
N ASN A 751 -6.90 -4.60 -10.29
CA ASN A 751 -8.00 -5.53 -10.49
C ASN A 751 -7.93 -6.20 -11.88
N GLY A 752 -8.22 -7.49 -11.93
CA GLY A 752 -8.49 -8.23 -13.16
C GLY A 752 -9.85 -7.88 -13.78
N SER A 753 -10.04 -8.29 -15.03
CA SER A 753 -11.29 -8.20 -15.78
C SER A 753 -11.36 -9.28 -16.86
N GLU A 754 -12.51 -9.50 -17.50
CA GLU A 754 -12.66 -10.54 -18.53
C GLU A 754 -11.58 -10.45 -19.61
N ALA A 755 -10.79 -11.52 -19.76
CA ALA A 755 -9.59 -11.52 -20.59
C ALA A 755 -9.96 -11.60 -22.08
N THR A 756 -9.64 -10.53 -22.81
CA THR A 756 -10.10 -10.33 -24.21
C THR A 756 -9.56 -11.35 -25.23
N ASN A 757 -8.53 -12.14 -24.89
CA ASN A 757 -8.11 -13.32 -25.63
C ASN A 757 -7.55 -14.42 -24.71
N ALA A 758 -8.44 -15.14 -24.03
CA ALA A 758 -8.12 -16.30 -23.19
C ALA A 758 -8.32 -17.66 -23.91
N VAL A 759 -7.72 -18.73 -23.37
CA VAL A 759 -8.34 -20.07 -23.37
C VAL A 759 -9.42 -20.04 -22.31
N THR A 760 -10.66 -20.26 -22.72
CA THR A 760 -11.84 -20.19 -21.85
C THR A 760 -12.36 -21.59 -21.60
N ILE A 761 -12.53 -21.94 -20.32
CA ILE A 761 -12.87 -23.29 -19.87
C ILE A 761 -14.04 -23.16 -18.88
N LYS A 762 -15.27 -23.42 -19.35
CA LYS A 762 -16.44 -23.54 -18.46
C LYS A 762 -16.19 -24.65 -17.45
N LEU A 763 -16.29 -24.31 -16.16
CA LEU A 763 -16.10 -25.24 -15.06
C LEU A 763 -17.36 -26.12 -14.88
N ASN A 764 -17.13 -27.34 -14.37
CA ASN A 764 -18.22 -28.20 -13.93
C ASN A 764 -18.88 -27.62 -12.67
N ASN A 765 -20.18 -27.89 -12.51
CA ASN A 765 -20.99 -27.48 -11.36
C ASN A 765 -21.23 -28.66 -10.41
N PRO A 766 -21.59 -28.42 -9.14
CA PRO A 766 -22.08 -29.48 -8.26
C PRO A 766 -23.36 -30.12 -8.83
N ALA A 767 -23.48 -31.44 -8.72
CA ALA A 767 -24.59 -32.20 -9.32
C ALA A 767 -25.96 -31.90 -8.66
N SER A 768 -25.97 -31.46 -7.41
CA SER A 768 -27.17 -31.10 -6.65
C SER A 768 -26.80 -30.31 -5.39
N GLY A 769 -27.59 -29.31 -5.04
CA GLY A 769 -27.37 -28.48 -3.84
C GLY A 769 -26.18 -27.53 -3.97
N GLU A 770 -25.83 -26.90 -2.85
CA GLU A 770 -24.75 -25.92 -2.77
C GLU A 770 -23.40 -26.57 -2.45
N ALA A 771 -22.34 -26.00 -3.01
CA ALA A 771 -20.96 -26.36 -2.74
C ALA A 771 -20.14 -25.10 -2.41
N ASN A 772 -19.73 -24.98 -1.15
CA ASN A 772 -18.78 -23.96 -0.70
C ASN A 772 -17.41 -24.27 -1.31
N VAL A 773 -17.03 -23.55 -2.36
CA VAL A 773 -15.67 -23.54 -2.88
C VAL A 773 -14.87 -22.54 -2.06
N VAL A 774 -13.88 -23.05 -1.33
CA VAL A 774 -13.08 -22.27 -0.39
C VAL A 774 -11.63 -22.71 -0.51
N GLY A 775 -10.72 -21.78 -0.79
CA GLY A 775 -9.31 -22.05 -1.05
C GLY A 775 -8.96 -22.11 -2.55
N ALA A 776 -7.70 -22.43 -2.84
CA ALA A 776 -7.08 -22.35 -4.15
C ALA A 776 -7.65 -23.33 -5.20
N PRO A 777 -8.11 -22.85 -6.37
CA PRO A 777 -8.32 -23.68 -7.55
C PRO A 777 -6.99 -24.34 -7.97
N HIS A 778 -6.95 -25.66 -8.04
CA HIS A 778 -5.77 -26.41 -8.47
C HIS A 778 -5.86 -26.68 -9.98
N VAL A 779 -4.77 -26.41 -10.71
CA VAL A 779 -4.74 -26.47 -12.18
C VAL A 779 -3.48 -27.19 -12.69
N VAL A 780 -3.69 -28.19 -13.56
CA VAL A 780 -2.63 -28.81 -14.37
C VAL A 780 -2.78 -28.33 -15.81
N ILE A 781 -1.70 -27.83 -16.41
CA ILE A 781 -1.68 -27.29 -17.79
C ILE A 781 -0.59 -28.00 -18.59
N ASP A 782 -0.98 -28.70 -19.65
CA ASP A 782 -0.07 -29.17 -20.69
C ASP A 782 0.10 -28.09 -21.76
N TYR A 783 1.33 -27.68 -22.03
CA TYR A 783 1.61 -26.61 -22.99
C TYR A 783 2.87 -26.86 -23.81
N SER A 784 3.05 -26.02 -24.81
CA SER A 784 4.26 -25.91 -25.63
C SER A 784 4.34 -24.48 -26.17
N GLY A 785 5.52 -23.91 -26.40
CA GLY A 785 5.58 -22.54 -26.89
C GLY A 785 7.00 -22.02 -27.05
N LEU A 786 7.15 -20.87 -27.70
CA LEU A 786 8.44 -20.23 -27.94
C LEU A 786 8.32 -18.73 -27.67
N GLY A 787 9.20 -18.19 -26.82
CA GLY A 787 9.12 -16.78 -26.41
C GLY A 787 10.14 -16.37 -25.35
N THR A 788 10.08 -15.09 -24.99
CA THR A 788 10.81 -14.49 -23.85
C THR A 788 10.00 -14.48 -22.56
N SER A 789 8.69 -14.74 -22.61
CA SER A 789 7.89 -14.77 -21.39
C SER A 789 8.24 -15.95 -20.49
N ARG A 790 8.31 -15.66 -19.19
CA ARG A 790 8.43 -16.63 -18.09
C ARG A 790 7.07 -16.95 -17.45
N HIS A 791 6.00 -16.27 -17.89
CA HIS A 791 4.67 -16.36 -17.28
C HIS A 791 3.56 -16.35 -18.33
N ILE A 792 2.49 -17.05 -18.01
CA ILE A 792 1.12 -16.79 -18.47
C ILE A 792 0.29 -16.43 -17.24
N TYR A 793 -1.01 -16.18 -17.40
CA TYR A 793 -1.89 -15.75 -16.31
C TYR A 793 -3.18 -16.55 -16.34
N ALA A 794 -3.77 -16.76 -15.16
CA ALA A 794 -5.02 -17.48 -14.98
C ALA A 794 -5.95 -16.71 -14.01
N GLN A 795 -7.26 -16.78 -14.24
CA GLN A 795 -8.29 -16.21 -13.36
C GLN A 795 -9.60 -16.98 -13.49
N VAL A 796 -10.43 -17.00 -12.43
CA VAL A 796 -11.80 -17.51 -12.51
C VAL A 796 -12.74 -16.33 -12.78
N LEU A 797 -13.57 -16.45 -13.80
CA LEU A 797 -14.57 -15.45 -14.21
C LEU A 797 -15.97 -15.98 -13.91
N ASP A 798 -16.81 -15.18 -13.27
CA ASP A 798 -18.24 -15.44 -13.13
C ASP A 798 -19.00 -14.77 -14.27
N LYS A 799 -19.68 -15.56 -15.10
CA LYS A 799 -20.43 -15.08 -16.27
C LYS A 799 -21.81 -14.54 -15.93
N SER A 800 -22.31 -14.76 -14.71
CA SER A 800 -23.56 -14.16 -14.24
C SER A 800 -23.38 -12.68 -13.86
N THR A 801 -22.21 -12.31 -13.32
CA THR A 801 -21.84 -10.94 -12.95
C THR A 801 -20.95 -10.26 -13.98
N GLY A 802 -20.21 -11.03 -14.79
CA GLY A 802 -19.16 -10.53 -15.69
C GLY A 802 -17.86 -10.16 -14.94
N LEU A 803 -17.73 -10.56 -13.68
CA LEU A 803 -16.63 -10.19 -12.79
C LEU A 803 -15.65 -11.35 -12.56
N VAL A 804 -14.37 -11.02 -12.48
CA VAL A 804 -13.34 -11.97 -12.01
C VAL A 804 -13.57 -12.21 -10.53
N VAL A 805 -13.56 -13.48 -10.09
CA VAL A 805 -13.73 -13.84 -8.68
C VAL A 805 -12.58 -13.24 -7.87
N GLY A 806 -12.90 -12.49 -6.82
CA GLY A 806 -11.94 -11.69 -6.05
C GLY A 806 -11.29 -10.52 -6.80
N ASN A 807 -11.58 -10.31 -8.09
CA ASN A 807 -10.77 -9.51 -9.02
C ASN A 807 -9.32 -10.03 -9.20
N ILE A 808 -8.99 -11.23 -8.75
CA ILE A 808 -7.59 -11.70 -8.63
C ILE A 808 -7.09 -12.33 -9.95
N VAL A 809 -5.85 -11.98 -10.33
CA VAL A 809 -5.11 -12.63 -11.42
C VAL A 809 -3.94 -13.43 -10.85
N SER A 810 -3.88 -14.72 -11.17
CA SER A 810 -2.80 -15.63 -10.75
C SER A 810 -1.70 -15.73 -11.82
N PRO A 811 -0.42 -15.46 -11.52
CA PRO A 811 0.68 -15.62 -12.47
C PRO A 811 1.18 -17.08 -12.51
N VAL A 812 1.05 -17.74 -13.66
CA VAL A 812 1.47 -19.13 -13.87
C VAL A 812 2.85 -19.17 -14.54
N PRO A 813 3.89 -19.76 -13.90
CA PRO A 813 5.22 -19.83 -14.46
C PRO A 813 5.30 -20.81 -15.66
N VAL A 814 5.97 -20.42 -16.74
CA VAL A 814 6.13 -21.22 -17.96
C VAL A 814 7.54 -21.17 -18.55
N THR A 815 7.93 -22.23 -19.24
CA THR A 815 9.19 -22.31 -20.01
C THR A 815 8.90 -22.43 -21.51
N LEU A 816 9.10 -21.35 -22.26
CA LEU A 816 8.78 -21.27 -23.69
C LEU A 816 9.99 -21.60 -24.58
N ASN A 817 10.44 -22.86 -24.51
CA ASN A 817 11.67 -23.37 -25.16
C ASN A 817 11.44 -24.18 -26.45
N GLY A 818 10.23 -24.18 -27.00
CA GLY A 818 9.81 -24.95 -28.18
C GLY A 818 9.50 -26.43 -27.94
N ARG A 819 9.51 -26.90 -26.69
CA ARG A 819 9.18 -28.28 -26.31
C ARG A 819 7.82 -28.36 -25.61
N ASP A 820 7.35 -29.59 -25.46
CA ASP A 820 6.22 -29.94 -24.61
C ASP A 820 6.64 -29.83 -23.13
N GLN A 821 5.79 -29.17 -22.33
CA GLN A 821 5.99 -28.90 -20.91
C GLN A 821 4.64 -29.09 -20.18
N GLN A 822 4.71 -29.34 -18.88
CA GLN A 822 3.55 -29.35 -17.99
C GLN A 822 3.82 -28.38 -16.84
N VAL A 823 2.78 -27.73 -16.32
CA VAL A 823 2.83 -27.00 -15.05
C VAL A 823 1.63 -27.40 -14.20
N GLU A 824 1.90 -27.69 -12.93
CA GLU A 824 0.92 -28.00 -11.89
C GLU A 824 0.99 -26.87 -10.86
N ILE A 825 -0.13 -26.22 -10.57
CA ILE A 825 -0.15 -25.00 -9.76
C ILE A 825 -1.50 -24.81 -9.06
N ASP A 826 -1.43 -24.50 -7.76
CA ASP A 826 -2.54 -23.90 -7.02
C ASP A 826 -2.58 -22.40 -7.37
N LEU A 827 -3.72 -21.93 -7.89
CA LEU A 827 -4.00 -20.52 -8.12
C LEU A 827 -4.18 -19.78 -6.78
N GLU A 828 -4.46 -18.48 -6.83
CA GLU A 828 -4.79 -17.71 -5.63
C GLU A 828 -6.12 -18.21 -5.01
N ASP A 829 -6.17 -18.30 -3.68
CA ASP A 829 -7.34 -18.79 -2.92
C ASP A 829 -8.61 -17.93 -3.18
N ILE A 830 -9.78 -18.58 -3.25
CA ILE A 830 -11.10 -17.92 -3.43
C ILE A 830 -12.11 -18.37 -2.37
N ALA A 831 -13.22 -17.63 -2.25
CA ALA A 831 -14.42 -18.04 -1.50
C ALA A 831 -15.66 -17.80 -2.40
N TYR A 832 -16.43 -18.86 -2.67
CA TYR A 832 -17.58 -18.81 -3.57
C TYR A 832 -18.58 -19.96 -3.31
N THR A 833 -19.87 -19.64 -3.18
CA THR A 833 -20.96 -20.63 -3.04
C THR A 833 -21.46 -21.04 -4.42
N MET A 834 -21.03 -22.20 -4.91
CA MET A 834 -21.46 -22.75 -6.20
C MET A 834 -22.80 -23.49 -6.09
N THR A 835 -23.60 -23.40 -7.16
CA THR A 835 -24.87 -24.12 -7.32
C THR A 835 -24.88 -24.88 -8.67
N PRO A 836 -25.86 -25.75 -8.95
CA PRO A 836 -25.99 -26.39 -10.26
C PRO A 836 -26.21 -25.39 -11.42
N ALA A 837 -26.61 -24.14 -11.09
CA ALA A 837 -26.89 -23.06 -12.03
C ALA A 837 -25.77 -22.00 -12.14
N SER A 838 -24.66 -22.13 -11.38
CA SER A 838 -23.51 -21.22 -11.49
C SER A 838 -22.88 -21.27 -12.89
N ASP A 839 -22.23 -20.18 -13.32
CA ASP A 839 -21.59 -20.11 -14.63
C ASP A 839 -20.17 -19.55 -14.51
N LEU A 840 -19.28 -20.38 -13.97
CA LEU A 840 -17.86 -20.04 -13.81
C LEU A 840 -17.03 -20.54 -14.99
N GLU A 841 -16.09 -19.71 -15.45
CA GLU A 841 -15.09 -20.05 -16.46
C GLU A 841 -13.68 -19.81 -15.92
N LEU A 842 -12.78 -20.80 -16.02
CA LEU A 842 -11.35 -20.54 -15.93
C LEU A 842 -10.89 -19.90 -17.25
N GLN A 843 -10.24 -18.75 -17.14
CA GLN A 843 -9.61 -18.06 -18.27
C GLN A 843 -8.08 -18.11 -18.11
N ILE A 844 -7.38 -18.64 -19.11
CA ILE A 844 -5.90 -18.65 -19.20
C ILE A 844 -5.47 -17.73 -20.35
N PHE A 845 -4.61 -16.75 -20.09
CA PHE A 845 -4.29 -15.65 -21.01
C PHE A 845 -2.84 -15.17 -20.86
N THR A 846 -2.38 -14.30 -21.75
CA THR A 846 -0.93 -14.04 -21.95
C THR A 846 -0.42 -12.68 -21.45
N THR A 847 -1.31 -11.75 -21.05
CA THR A 847 -0.92 -10.47 -20.43
C THR A 847 -1.89 -10.06 -19.31
N ALA A 848 -1.41 -9.38 -18.28
CA ALA A 848 -2.23 -8.89 -17.17
C ALA A 848 -1.78 -7.49 -16.75
N THR A 849 -2.71 -6.54 -16.55
CA THR A 849 -2.35 -5.18 -16.08
C THR A 849 -1.61 -5.19 -14.73
N PRO A 850 -2.02 -5.98 -13.70
CA PRO A 850 -1.33 -6.01 -12.41
C PRO A 850 0.14 -6.45 -12.48
N PHE A 851 0.49 -7.22 -13.51
CA PHE A 851 1.82 -7.80 -13.75
C PHE A 851 2.45 -7.31 -15.08
N LEU A 852 2.09 -6.10 -15.53
CA LEU A 852 2.49 -5.60 -16.85
C LEU A 852 4.01 -5.65 -17.04
N ASN A 853 4.44 -6.39 -18.07
CA ASN A 853 5.85 -6.54 -18.44
C ASN A 853 6.03 -6.41 -19.96
N LEU A 854 6.68 -5.33 -20.39
CA LEU A 854 6.86 -4.98 -21.80
C LEU A 854 7.92 -5.83 -22.53
N THR A 855 8.58 -6.77 -21.83
CA THR A 855 9.60 -7.68 -22.40
C THR A 855 9.08 -9.08 -22.76
N GLN A 856 7.82 -9.38 -22.44
CA GLN A 856 7.18 -10.68 -22.70
C GLN A 856 6.68 -10.76 -24.15
N PHE A 857 7.29 -11.61 -24.97
CA PHE A 857 6.90 -11.87 -26.36
C PHE A 857 6.91 -13.37 -26.67
N GLY A 858 6.18 -13.78 -27.71
CA GLY A 858 6.21 -15.14 -28.25
C GLY A 858 4.82 -15.71 -28.51
N PHE A 859 4.68 -17.02 -28.35
CA PHE A 859 3.39 -17.71 -28.34
C PHE A 859 3.40 -18.90 -27.38
N VAL A 860 2.22 -19.27 -26.90
CA VAL A 860 1.98 -20.48 -26.12
C VAL A 860 0.80 -21.26 -26.72
N ASN A 861 0.97 -22.55 -26.91
CA ASN A 861 -0.06 -23.49 -27.31
C ASN A 861 -0.44 -24.33 -26.09
N ILE A 862 -1.57 -23.98 -25.47
CA ILE A 862 -2.18 -24.75 -24.39
C ILE A 862 -2.87 -25.96 -25.02
N LYS A 863 -2.48 -27.17 -24.63
CA LYS A 863 -2.96 -28.43 -25.22
C LYS A 863 -4.14 -28.99 -24.44
N SER A 864 -3.93 -29.16 -23.15
CA SER A 864 -4.89 -29.69 -22.19
C SER A 864 -4.78 -28.95 -20.87
N VAL A 865 -5.89 -28.91 -20.14
CA VAL A 865 -6.01 -28.33 -18.81
C VAL A 865 -6.91 -29.23 -17.97
N GLU A 866 -6.49 -29.57 -16.76
CA GLU A 866 -7.36 -30.12 -15.72
C GLU A 866 -7.50 -29.09 -14.58
N VAL A 867 -8.71 -28.94 -14.05
CA VAL A 867 -9.05 -28.01 -12.96
C VAL A 867 -9.82 -28.75 -11.88
N SER A 868 -9.44 -28.60 -10.62
CA SER A 868 -10.24 -29.04 -9.47
C SER A 868 -10.42 -27.89 -8.47
N LEU A 869 -11.64 -27.78 -7.93
CA LEU A 869 -11.99 -26.80 -6.92
C LEU A 869 -12.10 -27.49 -5.55
N PRO A 870 -11.40 -27.01 -4.50
CA PRO A 870 -11.58 -27.52 -3.15
C PRO A 870 -12.97 -27.12 -2.63
N THR A 871 -13.68 -28.04 -1.98
CA THR A 871 -14.93 -27.72 -1.29
C THR A 871 -14.86 -28.08 0.18
N THR A 872 -15.71 -27.45 0.99
CA THR A 872 -15.91 -27.81 2.41
C THR A 872 -17.38 -28.11 2.71
N SER A 873 -17.60 -29.00 3.66
CA SER A 873 -18.89 -29.20 4.34
C SER A 873 -18.88 -28.81 5.81
N GLN A 874 -17.81 -28.18 6.30
CA GLN A 874 -17.65 -27.70 7.69
C GLN A 874 -18.21 -26.28 7.89
N GLY A 875 -18.63 -25.60 6.81
CA GLY A 875 -19.20 -24.26 6.85
C GLY A 875 -20.70 -24.26 7.14
N THR A 876 -21.13 -23.43 8.11
CA THR A 876 -22.53 -23.14 8.42
C THR A 876 -22.87 -21.71 8.00
N ASN A 877 -23.86 -21.54 7.11
CA ASN A 877 -24.33 -20.22 6.69
C ASN A 877 -25.13 -19.54 7.82
N GLN A 878 -24.81 -18.29 8.13
CA GLN A 878 -25.46 -17.45 9.14
C GLN A 878 -26.40 -16.39 8.52
N GLY A 879 -26.50 -16.36 7.19
CA GLY A 879 -27.12 -15.30 6.41
C GLY A 879 -26.19 -14.10 6.21
N PRO A 880 -26.70 -13.01 5.61
CA PRO A 880 -25.88 -11.85 5.27
C PRO A 880 -25.49 -11.04 6.50
N ASN A 881 -24.28 -10.45 6.46
CA ASN A 881 -23.82 -9.59 7.55
C ASN A 881 -24.79 -8.40 7.76
N PRO A 882 -25.17 -8.10 9.02
CA PRO A 882 -26.11 -7.03 9.29
C PRO A 882 -25.47 -5.67 8.99
N LEU A 883 -26.10 -4.92 8.07
CA LEU A 883 -25.84 -3.49 7.97
C LEU A 883 -26.31 -2.81 9.27
N PRO A 884 -25.58 -1.81 9.80
CA PRO A 884 -26.13 -0.94 10.83
C PRO A 884 -27.40 -0.28 10.29
N MET A 885 -28.46 -0.23 11.09
CA MET A 885 -29.63 0.57 10.71
C MET A 885 -29.21 2.03 10.57
N ALA A 886 -29.64 2.70 9.50
CA ALA A 886 -29.39 4.12 9.32
C ALA A 886 -29.98 4.91 10.50
N VAL A 887 -29.13 5.70 11.17
CA VAL A 887 -29.43 6.53 12.35
C VAL A 887 -29.76 7.95 11.90
#